data_AF-D2PTR0-F1
#
_entry.id   AF-D2PTR0-F1
#
_cell.length_a   1.000
_cell.length_b   1.000
_cell.length_c   1.000
_cell.angle_alpha   90.00
_cell.angle_beta   90.00
_cell.angle_gamma   90.00
#
_symmetry.space_group_name_H-M   'P 1'
#
loop_
_entity.id
_entity.type
_entity.pdbx_description
1 polymer ?
#
loop_
_entity_poly.entity_id
_entity_poly.type
_entity_poly.pdbx_seq_one_letter_code
_entity_poly.pdbx_strand_id
1 'polypeptide(L)'
;MEVTAQRTPTRKVVANPNGTLTATLQAAPVQAAGPSLAAGVPGSPVAPAQTGWAMVFSGYPSGSYWGGDGDGVAKVGRCYEDGWCNGIGVARAFFQYDTGWLNGKHILGASFRALNVYSPSCAALPVRAWGTGPVGTGTTWSNQPAGVFDLGGRNVAGGRSDCPSQQYAEYNAHAVVNWSTSPGTGLRTTTVRLSAGNESDQLNWRKFAWNPSLSVTYNTVPGVPTDLTVENGKPCGVGAGEVRINPQLSAPQQSRGPRLWSTIADQDGGTLQAKYTLYERNHTTQLYAVTTTGLNSPGRFSIDVPGQFNVNGRMLSWRVAGFDGVDHSAPSPWCDVTIDTEAPKYAPGVTSPTYKRCPDQVNCPASGAVGFTGGFEFTAGGDTSGRDADVAGFRYTLEGADASGGGDGEPLQERYVAIGADGVARTLVTPPDDGRQTLTVRAVDKAGNVSAVVTTYSFFVGRGTPPVAHWRLDGHGTDTAVVDESPARLDGVLPSGGAVAWRGGRHGDALWFNGTRTAAVTTSKRSAVDTGKSFSVAAWVKLDQADSTFRTAVSQSGSTISGFFLQYNGNTKRWNFTLPATNSDTAFRDVVQSPAAAVAGRWTHLTGVFDDAAKQIRLYVDGVPATVNGHTTPWQATGLAQLGAAQVQKAMTNYWLGSIDDARIYQRVLTEPEIDDLAGRPATEELFWPFEEGSGPAVDVSGNYRLGTLGAGVTRSTGDVGAGGIRFDGSGGTVSTTDPVVRTDSGFTVSARVRLDVTDGTTRTVLSQNGPQASGFELRYRGDNHKWSFSVPTGATTTAVVDSDQLAQAGTWTQLTGVYDHAAGHLRLYVDGQQEGGFVPAQSAATAGGAFRVGAGQQAGGPATPFLGQIDDVHVWTGARTGDQVLSEYGAPVSSRPSRYGAQLARFTNTNGLRIVTNGPVPPGSHYEASLGVPAPAGTPGTRTIYSCRNNTRDYFLDLDCADHANLGAVGQFWISKPDGVDSVPVYRCYIYNVAHFASTDAGCEEKGEMEFLLGYTKAYAGLVRHVASGYPYDHVSSTRALPGGPKPEGTLGYLSMTEQPGTTAWMQCTTGADVFSSVDPACEGKTVIGSSGYVWTEPPAALTSRQVFRCLAGWNELFDSTDPNCEGQTVDRPLGYVVVKP
;
A
#
# COMPACT_ATOMS: atom_id res chain seq x y z
N MET A 1 0.86 47.61 -3.62
CA MET A 1 0.49 46.19 -3.83
C MET A 1 -0.27 45.74 -2.61
N GLU A 2 -1.57 45.48 -2.74
CA GLU A 2 -2.32 44.71 -1.76
C GLU A 2 -1.91 43.24 -1.94
N VAL A 3 -1.38 42.63 -0.89
CA VAL A 3 -1.10 41.19 -0.87
C VAL A 3 -2.20 40.56 -0.03
N THR A 4 -3.15 39.90 -0.69
CA THR A 4 -4.12 39.03 -0.01
C THR A 4 -3.56 37.61 0.00
N ALA A 5 -3.22 37.10 1.18
CA ALA A 5 -2.76 35.73 1.35
C ALA A 5 -3.96 34.77 1.46
N GLN A 6 -4.01 33.75 0.60
CA GLN A 6 -4.95 32.64 0.74
C GLN A 6 -4.31 31.49 1.54
N ARG A 7 -5.04 31.01 2.56
CA ARG A 7 -4.68 29.83 3.37
C ARG A 7 -4.96 28.55 2.59
N THR A 8 -3.97 27.66 2.49
CA THR A 8 -4.18 26.23 2.20
C THR A 8 -3.96 25.39 3.47
N PRO A 9 -4.76 24.34 3.72
CA PRO A 9 -4.71 23.57 4.95
C PRO A 9 -3.65 22.48 4.85
N THR A 10 -2.52 22.61 5.55
CA THR A 10 -1.83 21.52 6.28
C THR A 10 -0.52 22.01 6.92
N ARG A 11 -0.53 22.12 8.25
CA ARG A 11 0.55 22.04 9.26
C ARG A 11 0.46 23.17 10.30
N LYS A 12 0.15 22.78 11.54
CA LYS A 12 0.31 23.63 12.74
C LYS A 12 1.79 23.92 12.94
N VAL A 13 2.18 25.20 12.83
CA VAL A 13 3.44 25.72 13.40
C VAL A 13 3.03 26.55 14.62
N VAL A 14 3.59 26.20 15.79
CA VAL A 14 3.42 26.97 17.03
C VAL A 14 4.25 28.25 16.93
N ALA A 15 3.62 29.42 17.02
CA ALA A 15 4.31 30.71 16.97
C ALA A 15 4.88 31.09 18.33
N ASN A 16 6.15 31.53 18.35
CA ASN A 16 6.79 32.24 19.46
C ASN A 16 6.49 33.75 19.31
N PRO A 17 6.12 34.52 20.36
CA PRO A 17 5.46 35.83 20.17
C PRO A 17 6.29 37.01 19.66
N ASN A 18 7.60 36.91 19.39
CA ASN A 18 8.46 38.09 19.15
C ASN A 18 9.47 37.99 17.97
N GLY A 19 9.16 37.32 16.86
CA GLY A 19 10.09 37.17 15.72
C GLY A 19 9.72 38.01 14.49
N THR A 20 10.55 39.01 14.13
CA THR A 20 10.50 39.74 12.84
C THR A 20 10.96 38.83 11.70
N LEU A 21 10.23 38.78 10.58
CA LEU A 21 10.64 38.08 9.35
C LEU A 21 11.34 39.05 8.39
N THR A 22 12.60 38.79 8.07
CA THR A 22 13.34 39.49 7.01
C THR A 22 13.48 38.55 5.82
N ALA A 23 12.91 38.90 4.66
CA ALA A 23 13.11 38.18 3.42
C ALA A 23 14.22 38.86 2.60
N THR A 24 15.32 38.15 2.35
CA THR A 24 16.39 38.61 1.46
C THR A 24 16.14 38.07 0.05
N LEU A 25 15.85 38.96 -0.90
CA LEU A 25 15.79 38.62 -2.32
C LEU A 25 17.23 38.42 -2.86
N GLN A 26 17.61 37.19 -3.18
CA GLN A 26 18.80 36.94 -3.99
C GLN A 26 18.43 37.17 -5.47
N ALA A 27 19.00 38.23 -6.06
CA ALA A 27 18.98 38.43 -7.49
C ALA A 27 19.77 37.30 -8.17
N ALA A 28 19.15 36.61 -9.13
CA ALA A 28 19.83 35.64 -9.98
C ALA A 28 20.89 36.35 -10.87
N PRO A 29 21.98 35.67 -11.27
CA PRO A 29 22.98 36.27 -12.13
C PRO A 29 22.38 36.51 -13.52
N VAL A 30 22.56 37.73 -14.03
CA VAL A 30 22.23 38.10 -15.40
C VAL A 30 23.16 37.31 -16.34
N GLN A 31 22.65 36.27 -16.97
CA GLN A 31 23.22 35.78 -18.23
C GLN A 31 23.04 36.91 -19.25
N ALA A 32 24.15 37.35 -19.85
CA ALA A 32 24.15 38.30 -20.94
C ALA A 32 23.36 37.74 -22.13
N ALA A 33 22.07 38.09 -22.20
CA ALA A 33 21.34 38.07 -23.46
C ALA A 33 21.98 39.10 -24.39
N GLY A 34 22.16 38.73 -25.66
CA GLY A 34 22.53 39.66 -26.73
C GLY A 34 21.55 40.85 -26.81
N PRO A 35 21.81 41.87 -27.65
CA PRO A 35 21.17 43.17 -27.56
C PRO A 35 19.65 43.04 -27.76
N SER A 36 18.90 42.94 -26.66
CA SER A 36 17.45 43.05 -26.66
C SER A 36 17.13 44.54 -26.76
N LEU A 37 16.52 44.92 -27.88
CA LEU A 37 15.89 46.21 -28.10
C LEU A 37 15.05 46.56 -26.86
N ALA A 38 15.31 47.72 -26.25
CA ALA A 38 14.52 48.21 -25.14
C ALA A 38 13.05 48.28 -25.57
N ALA A 39 12.18 47.48 -24.93
CA ALA A 39 10.75 47.62 -25.05
C ALA A 39 10.38 49.05 -24.60
N GLY A 40 10.00 49.88 -25.56
CA GLY A 40 9.55 51.24 -25.27
C GLY A 40 8.20 51.17 -24.58
N VAL A 41 8.02 51.93 -23.49
CA VAL A 41 6.68 52.20 -22.97
C VAL A 41 5.88 52.86 -24.11
N PRO A 42 4.61 52.45 -24.37
CA PRO A 42 3.78 53.07 -25.41
C PRO A 42 3.88 54.59 -25.42
N GLY A 43 4.16 55.16 -26.59
CA GLY A 43 4.31 56.61 -26.75
C GLY A 43 5.64 57.21 -26.29
N SER A 44 6.61 56.42 -25.81
CA SER A 44 7.96 56.91 -25.50
C SER A 44 8.78 57.12 -26.78
N PRO A 45 9.54 58.22 -26.90
CA PRO A 45 10.39 58.46 -28.06
C PRO A 45 11.58 57.50 -28.07
N VAL A 46 11.73 56.74 -29.15
CA VAL A 46 12.94 55.96 -29.45
C VAL A 46 13.77 56.66 -30.52
N ALA A 47 15.06 56.38 -30.58
CA ALA A 47 15.94 56.91 -31.61
C ALA A 47 16.39 55.78 -32.55
N PRO A 48 15.80 55.65 -33.75
CA PRO A 48 16.31 54.75 -34.79
C PRO A 48 17.79 54.97 -35.07
N ALA A 49 18.54 53.89 -35.27
CA ALA A 49 19.96 53.97 -35.57
C ALA A 49 20.20 54.52 -37.00
N GLN A 50 21.13 55.46 -37.14
CA GLN A 50 21.57 55.91 -38.47
C GLN A 50 22.39 54.80 -39.15
N THR A 51 21.90 54.29 -40.28
CA THR A 51 22.55 53.21 -41.04
C THR A 51 23.59 53.73 -42.03
N GLY A 52 23.51 55.01 -42.38
CA GLY A 52 24.48 55.66 -43.26
C GLY A 52 24.02 57.05 -43.70
N TRP A 53 24.87 57.73 -44.44
CA TRP A 53 24.57 59.04 -45.01
C TRP A 53 25.38 59.25 -46.30
N ALA A 54 24.90 60.14 -47.17
CA ALA A 54 25.53 60.44 -48.45
C ALA A 54 25.56 61.94 -48.69
N MET A 55 26.56 62.42 -49.43
CA MET A 55 26.54 63.73 -50.06
C MET A 55 26.53 63.60 -51.58
N VAL A 56 25.92 64.59 -52.23
CA VAL A 56 25.95 64.71 -53.69
C VAL A 56 26.31 66.12 -54.07
N PHE A 57 27.18 66.26 -55.07
CA PHE A 57 27.76 67.54 -55.50
C PHE A 57 27.47 67.78 -56.98
N SER A 58 26.92 68.95 -57.33
CA SER A 58 26.57 69.27 -58.71
C SER A 58 27.78 69.39 -59.62
N GLY A 59 28.94 69.79 -59.07
CA GLY A 59 30.19 69.85 -59.82
C GLY A 59 30.88 68.50 -60.01
N TYR A 60 30.41 67.46 -59.31
CA TYR A 60 30.84 66.07 -59.49
C TYR A 60 29.63 65.15 -59.75
N PRO A 61 28.99 65.24 -60.94
CA PRO A 61 27.70 64.58 -61.20
C PRO A 61 27.67 63.07 -60.96
N SER A 62 28.79 62.39 -61.25
CA SER A 62 28.99 60.95 -61.09
C SER A 62 29.73 60.55 -59.81
N GLY A 63 30.15 61.51 -58.97
CA GLY A 63 30.85 61.24 -57.73
C GLY A 63 29.92 60.63 -56.67
N SER A 64 30.38 59.59 -55.98
CA SER A 64 29.70 58.98 -54.84
C SER A 64 30.43 59.31 -53.55
N TYR A 65 29.72 59.89 -52.59
CA TYR A 65 30.25 60.32 -51.28
C TYR A 65 29.45 59.67 -50.15
N TRP A 66 29.34 58.34 -50.20
CA TRP A 66 28.75 57.55 -49.12
C TRP A 66 29.67 57.57 -47.89
N GLY A 67 29.14 57.99 -46.74
CA GLY A 67 29.92 58.22 -45.52
C GLY A 67 30.61 59.59 -45.46
N GLY A 68 30.40 60.44 -46.47
CA GLY A 68 30.99 61.77 -46.58
C GLY A 68 32.23 61.83 -47.47
N ASP A 69 32.90 62.99 -47.51
CA ASP A 69 34.11 63.26 -48.30
C ASP A 69 35.39 63.33 -47.44
N GLY A 70 35.32 62.89 -46.19
CA GLY A 70 36.47 62.77 -45.28
C GLY A 70 36.65 63.92 -44.28
N ASP A 71 35.90 65.01 -44.38
CA ASP A 71 36.03 66.17 -43.47
C ASP A 71 35.06 66.16 -42.27
N GLY A 72 34.24 65.11 -42.14
CA GLY A 72 33.37 64.89 -40.99
C GLY A 72 32.13 65.78 -40.91
N VAL A 73 31.77 66.51 -41.98
CA VAL A 73 30.60 67.40 -41.98
C VAL A 73 29.75 67.26 -43.24
N ALA A 74 28.43 67.36 -43.06
CA ALA A 74 27.47 67.30 -44.15
C ALA A 74 27.25 68.68 -44.77
N LYS A 75 27.41 68.79 -46.09
CA LYS A 75 27.38 70.05 -46.84
C LYS A 75 26.03 70.26 -47.52
N VAL A 76 25.49 71.46 -47.41
CA VAL A 76 24.16 71.81 -47.94
C VAL A 76 24.19 73.20 -48.59
N GLY A 77 23.74 73.30 -49.85
CA GLY A 77 23.64 74.54 -50.61
C GLY A 77 24.77 74.74 -51.64
N ARG A 78 24.80 75.91 -52.29
CA ARG A 78 25.91 76.26 -53.21
C ARG A 78 27.15 76.60 -52.41
N CYS A 79 28.28 75.98 -52.71
CA CYS A 79 29.52 76.22 -52.00
C CYS A 79 29.90 77.71 -52.01
N TYR A 80 30.27 78.21 -50.83
CA TYR A 80 30.65 79.60 -50.61
C TYR A 80 32.11 79.83 -51.01
N GLU A 81 32.35 80.69 -52.00
CA GLU A 81 33.68 80.92 -52.60
C GLU A 81 34.66 81.62 -51.64
N ASP A 82 35.19 80.86 -50.69
CA ASP A 82 36.22 81.27 -49.72
C ASP A 82 37.59 80.60 -49.97
N GLY A 83 37.76 79.99 -51.15
CA GLY A 83 38.96 79.26 -51.55
C GLY A 83 38.92 77.75 -51.27
N TRP A 84 37.89 77.23 -50.60
CA TRP A 84 37.79 75.81 -50.18
C TRP A 84 36.75 75.00 -50.95
N CYS A 85 36.19 75.56 -52.03
CA CYS A 85 35.09 74.93 -52.75
C CYS A 85 35.48 73.80 -53.70
N ASN A 86 36.74 73.72 -54.15
CA ASN A 86 37.26 72.60 -54.95
C ASN A 86 36.27 72.06 -56.00
N GLY A 87 35.60 72.94 -56.77
CA GLY A 87 34.65 72.53 -57.81
C GLY A 87 33.33 71.88 -57.35
N ILE A 88 32.98 71.85 -56.05
CA ILE A 88 31.79 71.16 -55.49
C ILE A 88 30.46 71.62 -56.13
N GLY A 89 30.31 72.90 -56.44
CA GLY A 89 29.03 73.46 -56.89
C GLY A 89 27.98 73.42 -55.77
N VAL A 90 26.81 72.83 -56.02
CA VAL A 90 25.73 72.65 -55.03
C VAL A 90 25.85 71.32 -54.33
N ALA A 91 25.76 71.32 -53.00
CA ALA A 91 25.75 70.12 -52.16
C ALA A 91 24.36 69.84 -51.57
N ARG A 92 24.00 68.56 -51.48
CA ARG A 92 22.87 68.05 -50.69
C ARG A 92 23.33 66.88 -49.84
N ALA A 93 22.80 66.75 -48.64
CA ALA A 93 23.15 65.67 -47.71
C ALA A 93 21.93 64.80 -47.42
N PHE A 94 22.10 63.48 -47.37
CA PHE A 94 21.05 62.49 -47.11
C PHE A 94 21.43 61.66 -45.91
N PHE A 95 20.51 61.45 -44.98
CA PHE A 95 20.71 60.67 -43.75
C PHE A 95 19.68 59.56 -43.68
N GLN A 96 20.15 58.33 -43.55
CA GLN A 96 19.31 57.13 -43.57
C GLN A 96 19.31 56.43 -42.21
N TYR A 97 18.13 56.04 -41.73
CA TYR A 97 17.91 55.38 -40.44
C TYR A 97 17.26 54.01 -40.60
N ASP A 98 17.62 53.04 -39.76
CA ASP A 98 16.94 51.74 -39.69
C ASP A 98 15.61 51.87 -38.97
N THR A 99 14.53 51.80 -39.74
CA THR A 99 13.16 51.84 -39.25
C THR A 99 12.39 50.56 -39.58
N GLY A 100 13.04 49.51 -40.08
CA GLY A 100 12.35 48.29 -40.52
C GLY A 100 11.65 47.54 -39.38
N TRP A 101 12.16 47.67 -38.16
CA TRP A 101 11.56 47.08 -36.96
C TRP A 101 10.27 47.77 -36.50
N LEU A 102 9.97 48.97 -37.04
CA LEU A 102 8.70 49.68 -36.83
C LEU A 102 7.61 49.23 -37.81
N ASN A 103 7.90 48.30 -38.72
CA ASN A 103 6.92 47.82 -39.68
C ASN A 103 5.71 47.18 -38.97
N GLY A 104 4.52 47.66 -39.30
CA GLY A 104 3.27 47.21 -38.68
C GLY A 104 2.98 47.79 -37.29
N LYS A 105 3.83 48.70 -36.79
CA LYS A 105 3.55 49.50 -35.58
C LYS A 105 2.75 50.76 -35.94
N HIS A 106 1.99 51.28 -35.00
CA HIS A 106 1.27 52.55 -35.17
C HIS A 106 2.21 53.71 -34.82
N ILE A 107 2.61 54.51 -35.82
CA ILE A 107 3.51 55.64 -35.61
C ILE A 107 2.73 56.84 -35.07
N LEU A 108 2.98 57.22 -33.83
CA LEU A 108 2.30 58.33 -33.13
C LEU A 108 2.90 59.70 -33.44
N GLY A 109 4.20 59.74 -33.76
CA GLY A 109 4.95 60.98 -33.99
C GLY A 109 6.40 60.71 -34.37
N ALA A 110 7.03 61.60 -35.15
CA ALA A 110 8.47 61.53 -35.40
C ALA A 110 9.10 62.92 -35.64
N SER A 111 10.35 63.10 -35.22
CA SER A 111 11.13 64.34 -35.36
C SER A 111 12.54 64.05 -35.86
N PHE A 112 13.03 64.83 -36.84
CA PHE A 112 14.39 64.79 -37.35
C PHE A 112 15.13 66.07 -36.95
N ARG A 113 16.29 65.93 -36.27
CA ARG A 113 17.07 67.05 -35.72
C ARG A 113 18.51 67.01 -36.25
N ALA A 114 18.93 68.07 -36.94
CA ALA A 114 20.28 68.22 -37.48
C ALA A 114 20.99 69.43 -36.90
N LEU A 115 22.22 69.26 -36.42
CA LEU A 115 23.02 70.34 -35.84
C LEU A 115 23.77 71.11 -36.91
N ASN A 116 23.46 72.39 -37.10
CA ASN A 116 24.20 73.30 -37.97
C ASN A 116 25.50 73.73 -37.28
N VAL A 117 26.65 73.36 -37.86
CA VAL A 117 27.98 73.59 -37.29
C VAL A 117 28.76 74.72 -37.97
N TYR A 118 28.31 75.21 -39.14
CA TYR A 118 28.94 76.34 -39.83
C TYR A 118 28.00 77.04 -40.81
N SER A 119 28.14 78.36 -40.91
CA SER A 119 27.40 79.26 -41.81
C SER A 119 28.33 80.38 -42.33
N PRO A 120 28.33 80.74 -43.63
CA PRO A 120 29.14 81.84 -44.15
C PRO A 120 28.76 83.22 -43.60
N SER A 121 27.49 83.41 -43.21
CA SER A 121 26.98 84.65 -42.63
C SER A 121 26.10 84.36 -41.42
N CYS A 122 25.95 85.37 -40.56
CA CYS A 122 25.12 85.26 -39.35
C CYS A 122 23.62 85.49 -39.63
N ALA A 123 23.24 85.71 -40.90
CA ALA A 123 21.84 85.78 -41.31
C ALA A 123 21.23 84.37 -41.33
N ALA A 124 20.16 84.16 -40.56
CA ALA A 124 19.44 82.89 -40.53
C ALA A 124 18.72 82.66 -41.86
N LEU A 125 19.21 81.69 -42.63
CA LEU A 125 18.72 81.37 -43.98
C LEU A 125 18.10 79.96 -43.99
N PRO A 126 17.08 79.73 -44.83
CA PRO A 126 16.31 78.49 -44.81
C PRO A 126 17.14 77.30 -45.29
N VAL A 127 17.14 76.23 -44.50
CA VAL A 127 17.50 74.88 -44.92
C VAL A 127 16.22 74.07 -45.02
N ARG A 128 16.01 73.36 -46.12
CA ARG A 128 14.85 72.51 -46.36
C ARG A 128 15.20 71.06 -46.13
N ALA A 129 14.31 70.34 -45.45
CA ALA A 129 14.41 68.90 -45.30
C ALA A 129 13.34 68.20 -46.14
N TRP A 130 13.71 67.09 -46.78
CA TRP A 130 12.82 66.27 -47.60
C TRP A 130 12.95 64.81 -47.21
N GLY A 131 11.84 64.10 -47.04
CA GLY A 131 11.83 62.64 -47.02
C GLY A 131 12.08 62.08 -48.41
N THR A 132 12.97 61.10 -48.55
CA THR A 132 13.36 60.52 -49.84
C THR A 132 13.34 59.00 -49.81
N GLY A 133 13.50 58.37 -50.98
CA GLY A 133 13.85 56.94 -51.06
C GLY A 133 15.21 56.62 -50.41
N PRO A 134 15.54 55.33 -50.24
CA PRO A 134 16.82 54.89 -49.69
C PRO A 134 18.03 55.42 -50.46
N VAL A 135 19.13 55.57 -49.73
CA VAL A 135 20.44 55.96 -50.28
C VAL A 135 21.49 54.91 -49.92
N GLY A 136 22.59 54.89 -50.67
CA GLY A 136 23.65 53.90 -50.53
C GLY A 136 24.92 54.30 -51.30
N THR A 137 25.85 53.36 -51.46
CA THR A 137 27.13 53.57 -52.16
C THR A 137 27.00 54.00 -53.63
N GLY A 138 25.83 53.79 -54.26
CA GLY A 138 25.54 54.24 -55.62
C GLY A 138 24.89 55.63 -55.73
N THR A 139 24.74 56.37 -54.62
CA THR A 139 24.08 57.68 -54.61
C THR A 139 25.04 58.75 -55.13
N THR A 140 24.70 59.36 -56.26
CA THR A 140 25.47 60.44 -56.91
C THR A 140 24.53 61.59 -57.26
N TRP A 141 25.05 62.74 -57.68
CA TRP A 141 24.18 63.86 -58.06
C TRP A 141 23.25 63.50 -59.23
N SER A 142 23.73 62.73 -60.21
CA SER A 142 22.94 62.22 -61.33
C SER A 142 22.05 61.03 -60.98
N ASN A 143 22.25 60.40 -59.82
CA ASN A 143 21.53 59.20 -59.35
C ASN A 143 21.13 59.36 -57.88
N GLN A 144 20.47 60.47 -57.54
CA GLN A 144 19.95 60.74 -56.20
C GLN A 144 18.42 60.56 -56.17
N PRO A 145 17.84 60.08 -55.06
CA PRO A 145 16.40 59.96 -54.97
C PRO A 145 15.72 61.34 -54.93
N ALA A 146 14.53 61.42 -55.54
CA ALA A 146 13.69 62.61 -55.47
C ALA A 146 13.14 62.83 -54.05
N GLY A 147 12.78 64.08 -53.74
CA GLY A 147 12.01 64.41 -52.55
C GLY A 147 10.59 63.88 -52.69
N VAL A 148 10.19 63.00 -51.77
CA VAL A 148 8.84 62.41 -51.71
C VAL A 148 7.96 63.18 -50.74
N PHE A 149 8.51 63.62 -49.60
CA PHE A 149 7.80 64.40 -48.58
C PHE A 149 8.55 65.70 -48.28
N ASP A 150 7.89 66.85 -48.40
CA ASP A 150 8.45 68.12 -47.91
C ASP A 150 8.28 68.18 -46.38
N LEU A 151 9.38 68.19 -45.63
CA LEU A 151 9.38 68.28 -44.17
C LEU A 151 9.45 69.75 -43.69
N GLY A 152 9.49 70.70 -44.62
CA GLY A 152 9.52 72.13 -44.37
C GLY A 152 10.93 72.73 -44.35
N GLY A 153 10.98 74.05 -44.13
CA GLY A 153 12.21 74.83 -44.02
C GLY A 153 12.46 75.34 -42.60
N ARG A 154 13.72 75.34 -42.17
CA ARG A 154 14.17 75.96 -40.90
C ARG A 154 15.28 76.96 -41.17
N ASN A 155 15.11 78.17 -40.65
CA ASN A 155 16.13 79.21 -40.76
C ASN A 155 17.19 78.96 -39.69
N VAL A 156 18.43 78.73 -40.11
CA VAL A 156 19.56 78.52 -39.20
C VAL A 156 20.76 79.36 -39.61
N ALA A 157 21.47 79.86 -38.61
CA ALA A 157 22.78 80.49 -38.75
C ALA A 157 23.62 80.18 -37.52
N GLY A 158 24.93 80.01 -37.69
CA GLY A 158 25.84 79.83 -36.58
C GLY A 158 26.99 78.88 -36.85
N GLY A 159 27.87 78.77 -35.85
CA GLY A 159 29.02 77.86 -35.84
C GLY A 159 30.31 78.42 -36.47
N ARG A 160 30.25 79.60 -37.10
CA ARG A 160 31.42 80.41 -37.45
C ARG A 160 31.79 81.31 -36.25
N SER A 161 33.07 81.62 -36.05
CA SER A 161 33.57 82.32 -34.84
C SER A 161 32.95 83.70 -34.57
N ASP A 162 32.43 84.36 -35.60
CA ASP A 162 31.75 85.66 -35.56
C ASP A 162 30.20 85.57 -35.56
N CYS A 163 29.65 84.36 -35.52
CA CYS A 163 28.20 84.10 -35.55
C CYS A 163 27.69 83.41 -34.26
N PRO A 164 26.35 83.32 -34.07
CA PRO A 164 25.77 82.57 -32.95
C PRO A 164 26.31 81.14 -32.84
N SER A 165 26.23 80.56 -31.63
CA SER A 165 26.59 79.16 -31.39
C SER A 165 25.83 78.20 -32.30
N GLN A 166 26.33 76.98 -32.46
CA GLN A 166 25.70 75.93 -33.27
C GLN A 166 24.20 75.75 -32.91
N GLN A 167 23.35 75.59 -33.92
CA GLN A 167 21.89 75.55 -33.77
C GLN A 167 21.30 74.26 -34.36
N TYR A 168 20.27 73.69 -33.74
CA TYR A 168 19.54 72.57 -34.32
C TYR A 168 18.46 73.05 -35.30
N ALA A 169 18.43 72.44 -36.48
CA ALA A 169 17.29 72.46 -37.37
C ALA A 169 16.41 71.23 -37.11
N GLU A 170 15.19 71.44 -36.63
CA GLU A 170 14.25 70.37 -36.27
C GLU A 170 13.03 70.34 -37.20
N TYR A 171 12.70 69.16 -37.72
CA TYR A 171 11.67 68.95 -38.72
C TYR A 171 10.71 67.83 -38.28
N ASN A 172 9.42 67.97 -38.57
CA ASN A 172 8.44 66.92 -38.34
C ASN A 172 8.64 65.82 -39.38
N ALA A 173 9.08 64.64 -38.93
CA ALA A 173 9.39 63.49 -39.78
C ALA A 173 8.27 62.43 -39.80
N HIS A 174 7.11 62.70 -39.20
CA HIS A 174 6.03 61.73 -39.04
C HIS A 174 5.58 61.11 -40.37
N ALA A 175 5.30 61.94 -41.38
CA ALA A 175 4.81 61.47 -42.68
C ALA A 175 5.81 60.56 -43.40
N VAL A 176 7.11 60.90 -43.38
CA VAL A 176 8.14 60.07 -44.03
C VAL A 176 8.39 58.77 -43.29
N VAL A 177 8.38 58.78 -41.94
CA VAL A 177 8.51 57.56 -41.13
C VAL A 177 7.30 56.65 -41.30
N ASN A 178 6.08 57.20 -41.28
CA ASN A 178 4.86 56.41 -41.48
C ASN A 178 4.82 55.77 -42.88
N TRP A 179 5.31 56.48 -43.90
CA TRP A 179 5.45 55.93 -45.25
C TRP A 179 6.52 54.84 -45.35
N SER A 180 7.72 55.08 -44.83
CA SER A 180 8.84 54.13 -44.90
C SER A 180 8.65 52.87 -44.05
N THR A 181 7.77 52.92 -43.05
CA THR A 181 7.44 51.79 -42.16
C THR A 181 6.13 51.10 -42.54
N SER A 182 5.41 51.61 -43.55
CA SER A 182 4.23 50.95 -44.07
C SER A 182 4.61 49.64 -44.77
N PRO A 183 4.02 48.48 -44.41
CA PRO A 183 4.36 47.20 -45.01
C PRO A 183 4.27 47.17 -46.55
N GLY A 184 3.39 48.01 -47.13
CA GLY A 184 3.17 48.07 -48.59
C GLY A 184 4.31 48.71 -49.39
N THR A 185 5.24 49.44 -48.76
CA THR A 185 6.37 50.07 -49.47
C THR A 185 7.59 49.16 -49.58
N GLY A 186 7.68 48.12 -48.74
CA GLY A 186 8.82 47.21 -48.67
C GLY A 186 10.12 47.86 -48.18
N LEU A 187 10.06 49.12 -47.75
CA LEU A 187 11.20 49.85 -47.23
C LEU A 187 11.59 49.34 -45.84
N ARG A 188 12.89 49.42 -45.53
CA ARG A 188 13.44 49.12 -44.20
C ARG A 188 14.12 50.32 -43.57
N THR A 189 14.15 51.44 -44.28
CA THR A 189 14.90 52.63 -43.87
C THR A 189 14.11 53.90 -44.13
N THR A 190 14.32 54.89 -43.27
CA THR A 190 13.82 56.25 -43.44
C THR A 190 14.98 57.15 -43.86
N THR A 191 14.87 57.84 -44.99
CA THR A 191 15.91 58.77 -45.46
C THR A 191 15.41 60.21 -45.46
N VAL A 192 16.19 61.11 -44.86
CA VAL A 192 15.95 62.56 -44.88
C VAL A 192 17.09 63.27 -45.60
N ARG A 193 16.75 64.08 -46.61
CA ARG A 193 17.65 64.94 -47.36
C ARG A 193 17.60 66.38 -46.85
N LEU A 194 18.75 66.99 -46.61
CA LEU A 194 18.91 68.43 -46.43
C LEU A 194 19.36 69.10 -47.74
N SER A 195 18.69 70.19 -48.09
CA SER A 195 18.98 71.06 -49.24
C SER A 195 18.85 72.53 -48.83
N ALA A 196 19.58 73.44 -49.46
CA ALA A 196 19.39 74.86 -49.19
C ALA A 196 18.01 75.34 -49.66
N GLY A 197 17.46 76.36 -49.00
CA GLY A 197 16.21 76.99 -49.44
C GLY A 197 16.38 77.76 -50.76
N ASN A 198 17.58 78.27 -51.04
CA ASN A 198 17.98 78.77 -52.35
C ASN A 198 19.37 78.24 -52.73
N GLU A 199 19.42 77.22 -53.61
CA GLU A 199 20.66 76.61 -54.09
C GLU A 199 21.42 77.46 -55.14
N SER A 200 20.91 78.66 -55.48
CA SER A 200 21.61 79.59 -56.38
C SER A 200 22.49 80.58 -55.62
N ASP A 201 22.18 80.81 -54.34
CA ASP A 201 22.80 81.80 -53.46
C ASP A 201 23.84 81.15 -52.54
N GLN A 202 25.08 81.64 -52.60
CA GLN A 202 26.19 81.12 -51.79
C GLN A 202 26.04 81.41 -50.30
N LEU A 203 25.25 82.42 -49.90
CA LEU A 203 25.00 82.70 -48.48
C LEU A 203 24.15 81.60 -47.81
N ASN A 204 23.43 80.80 -48.61
CA ASN A 204 22.67 79.64 -48.15
C ASN A 204 23.52 78.38 -47.91
N TRP A 205 24.84 78.44 -48.14
CA TRP A 205 25.75 77.35 -47.77
C TRP A 205 25.71 77.10 -46.26
N ARG A 206 25.63 75.85 -45.85
CA ARG A 206 25.66 75.42 -44.44
C ARG A 206 26.41 74.10 -44.32
N LYS A 207 27.07 73.88 -43.17
CA LYS A 207 27.62 72.58 -42.80
C LYS A 207 26.90 72.06 -41.56
N PHE A 208 26.52 70.79 -41.59
CA PHE A 208 25.83 70.09 -40.51
C PHE A 208 26.72 68.99 -39.92
N ALA A 209 26.50 68.65 -38.65
CA ALA A 209 27.09 67.44 -38.07
C ALA A 209 26.65 66.20 -38.85
N TRP A 210 27.54 65.20 -38.96
CA TRP A 210 27.30 63.99 -39.75
C TRP A 210 26.26 63.03 -39.14
N ASN A 211 25.90 63.22 -37.86
CA ASN A 211 25.04 62.35 -37.07
C ASN A 211 23.74 63.02 -36.58
N PRO A 212 22.87 63.54 -37.47
CA PRO A 212 21.55 64.01 -37.04
C PRO A 212 20.76 62.88 -36.36
N SER A 213 19.83 63.24 -35.49
CA SER A 213 18.99 62.26 -34.78
C SER A 213 17.59 62.22 -35.37
N LEU A 214 17.09 61.01 -35.66
CA LEU A 214 15.67 60.74 -35.85
C LEU A 214 15.11 60.23 -34.52
N SER A 215 13.96 60.75 -34.11
CA SER A 215 13.20 60.27 -32.94
C SER A 215 11.80 59.88 -33.36
N VAL A 216 11.31 58.72 -32.93
CA VAL A 216 10.01 58.16 -33.29
C VAL A 216 9.26 57.72 -32.03
N THR A 217 7.99 58.07 -31.93
CA THR A 217 7.05 57.56 -30.93
C THR A 217 6.09 56.61 -31.63
N TYR A 218 5.87 55.42 -31.07
CA TYR A 218 5.02 54.39 -31.67
C TYR A 218 4.24 53.60 -30.60
N ASN A 219 3.27 52.81 -31.06
CA ASN A 219 2.56 51.81 -30.27
C ASN A 219 2.50 50.47 -31.01
N THR A 220 2.61 49.37 -30.29
CA THR A 220 2.32 48.01 -30.76
C THR A 220 0.87 47.67 -30.46
N VAL A 221 0.10 47.27 -31.48
CA VAL A 221 -1.27 46.82 -31.24
C VAL A 221 -1.27 45.55 -30.35
N PRO A 222 -2.11 45.48 -29.30
CA PRO A 222 -2.14 44.33 -28.40
C PRO A 222 -2.48 43.02 -29.13
N GLY A 223 -2.01 41.90 -28.60
CA GLY A 223 -2.28 40.57 -29.14
C GLY A 223 -3.76 40.19 -29.05
N VAL A 224 -4.23 39.34 -29.98
CA VAL A 224 -5.59 38.78 -29.93
C VAL A 224 -5.75 37.93 -28.66
N PRO A 225 -6.82 38.12 -27.87
CA PRO A 225 -7.00 37.37 -26.63
C PRO A 225 -7.08 35.85 -26.82
N THR A 226 -6.51 35.11 -25.88
CA THR A 226 -6.44 33.63 -25.86
C THR A 226 -6.98 33.05 -24.54
N ASP A 227 -6.97 31.72 -24.40
CA ASP A 227 -7.38 30.97 -23.19
C ASP A 227 -8.80 31.29 -22.70
N LEU A 228 -9.74 31.37 -23.64
CA LEU A 228 -11.14 31.63 -23.34
C LEU A 228 -11.69 30.46 -22.52
N THR A 229 -12.08 30.76 -21.29
CA THR A 229 -12.70 29.79 -20.38
C THR A 229 -13.91 30.41 -19.71
N VAL A 230 -14.85 29.53 -19.38
CA VAL A 230 -16.11 29.85 -18.72
C VAL A 230 -16.14 29.05 -17.42
N GLU A 231 -16.69 29.63 -16.35
CA GLU A 231 -17.03 29.00 -15.06
C GLU A 231 -16.27 27.71 -14.68
N ASN A 232 -15.43 27.77 -13.64
CA ASN A 232 -14.53 26.68 -13.24
C ASN A 232 -13.49 26.28 -14.32
N GLY A 233 -13.16 27.21 -15.22
CA GLY A 233 -12.08 27.02 -16.19
C GLY A 233 -12.43 26.09 -17.36
N LYS A 234 -13.71 25.83 -17.63
CA LYS A 234 -14.12 25.02 -18.78
C LYS A 234 -13.77 25.76 -20.07
N PRO A 235 -12.97 25.15 -20.97
CA PRO A 235 -12.73 25.72 -22.29
C PRO A 235 -14.03 25.69 -23.09
N CYS A 236 -14.21 26.64 -23.99
CA CYS A 236 -15.40 26.74 -24.80
C CYS A 236 -15.06 26.95 -26.27
N GLY A 237 -15.85 26.32 -27.14
CA GLY A 237 -15.76 26.46 -28.59
C GLY A 237 -17.11 26.86 -29.19
N VAL A 238 -17.21 26.77 -30.51
CA VAL A 238 -18.44 27.01 -31.26
C VAL A 238 -19.12 25.70 -31.65
N GLY A 239 -20.44 25.72 -31.82
CA GLY A 239 -21.20 24.57 -32.31
C GLY A 239 -21.11 23.35 -31.38
N ALA A 240 -20.57 22.23 -31.86
CA ALA A 240 -20.42 21.00 -31.07
C ALA A 240 -19.44 21.13 -29.87
N GLY A 241 -18.61 22.18 -29.85
CA GLY A 241 -17.73 22.53 -28.73
C GLY A 241 -18.35 23.47 -27.68
N GLU A 242 -19.67 23.69 -27.75
CA GLU A 242 -20.42 24.49 -26.78
C GLU A 242 -20.38 23.88 -25.38
N VAL A 243 -20.22 24.74 -24.37
CA VAL A 243 -20.24 24.33 -22.97
C VAL A 243 -21.62 24.58 -22.34
N ARG A 244 -22.08 23.62 -21.53
CA ARG A 244 -23.24 23.79 -20.64
C ARG A 244 -22.78 24.10 -19.21
N ILE A 245 -23.45 25.04 -18.58
CA ILE A 245 -23.10 25.52 -17.24
C ILE A 245 -24.32 25.85 -16.40
N ASN A 246 -24.18 25.65 -15.09
CA ASN A 246 -25.03 26.26 -14.09
C ASN A 246 -24.20 27.18 -13.18
N PRO A 247 -24.25 28.51 -13.36
CA PRO A 247 -23.56 29.46 -12.48
C PRO A 247 -23.97 29.38 -11.01
N GLN A 248 -25.16 28.83 -10.71
CA GLN A 248 -25.65 28.70 -9.33
C GLN A 248 -24.89 27.62 -8.53
N LEU A 249 -24.27 26.63 -9.19
CA LEU A 249 -23.51 25.60 -8.49
C LEU A 249 -22.19 26.13 -7.90
N SER A 250 -21.57 27.11 -8.57
CA SER A 250 -20.28 27.70 -8.16
C SER A 250 -20.43 29.00 -7.35
N ALA A 251 -21.57 29.70 -7.49
CA ALA A 251 -21.86 30.92 -6.73
C ALA A 251 -23.34 31.03 -6.32
N PRO A 252 -23.85 30.11 -5.46
CA PRO A 252 -25.28 30.01 -5.13
C PRO A 252 -25.86 31.25 -4.43
N GLN A 253 -25.00 32.10 -3.85
CA GLN A 253 -25.41 33.31 -3.13
C GLN A 253 -25.32 34.58 -4.00
N GLN A 254 -24.90 34.47 -5.26
CA GLN A 254 -24.70 35.63 -6.15
C GLN A 254 -25.70 35.59 -7.31
N SER A 255 -26.44 36.68 -7.50
CA SER A 255 -27.32 36.88 -8.66
C SER A 255 -26.50 37.27 -9.90
N ARG A 256 -25.59 36.38 -10.33
CA ARG A 256 -24.77 36.53 -11.53
C ARG A 256 -24.98 35.38 -12.52
N GLY A 257 -24.69 35.66 -13.79
CA GLY A 257 -24.48 34.65 -14.82
C GLY A 257 -23.05 34.08 -14.80
N PRO A 258 -22.61 33.40 -15.88
CA PRO A 258 -21.26 32.84 -15.96
C PRO A 258 -20.16 33.86 -15.71
N ARG A 259 -19.07 33.41 -15.09
CA ARG A 259 -17.80 34.11 -15.12
C ARG A 259 -17.01 33.72 -16.37
N LEU A 260 -16.57 34.73 -17.12
CA LEU A 260 -15.80 34.57 -18.35
C LEU A 260 -14.35 34.97 -18.09
N TRP A 261 -13.41 34.27 -18.71
CA TRP A 261 -11.98 34.49 -18.53
C TRP A 261 -11.25 34.53 -19.87
N SER A 262 -10.21 35.36 -19.97
CA SER A 262 -9.29 35.36 -21.12
C SER A 262 -7.91 35.89 -20.73
N THR A 263 -6.90 35.55 -21.52
CA THR A 263 -5.54 36.08 -21.39
C THR A 263 -5.25 37.05 -22.54
N ILE A 264 -4.63 38.19 -22.24
CA ILE A 264 -4.21 39.18 -23.24
C ILE A 264 -2.76 39.57 -22.98
N ALA A 265 -1.97 39.67 -24.03
CA ALA A 265 -0.56 40.06 -23.97
C ALA A 265 -0.26 41.15 -25.00
N ASP A 266 0.66 42.03 -24.63
CA ASP A 266 1.20 43.11 -25.43
C ASP A 266 2.72 43.11 -25.32
N GLN A 267 3.38 43.28 -26.47
CA GLN A 267 4.83 43.27 -26.61
C GLN A 267 5.49 44.52 -25.99
N ASP A 268 4.76 45.65 -25.90
CA ASP A 268 5.27 46.89 -25.31
C ASP A 268 5.23 46.86 -23.76
N GLY A 269 4.57 45.85 -23.19
CA GLY A 269 4.29 45.79 -21.75
C GLY A 269 3.20 46.78 -21.36
N GLY A 270 3.20 47.26 -20.11
CA GLY A 270 2.22 48.26 -19.66
C GLY A 270 0.86 47.68 -19.27
N THR A 271 -0.14 48.56 -19.14
CA THR A 271 -1.47 48.24 -18.61
C THR A 271 -2.47 47.95 -19.74
N LEU A 272 -3.05 46.76 -19.73
CA LEU A 272 -4.07 46.30 -20.67
C LEU A 272 -5.45 46.26 -20.02
N GLN A 273 -6.48 46.58 -20.78
CA GLN A 273 -7.89 46.38 -20.45
C GLN A 273 -8.50 45.35 -21.41
N ALA A 274 -9.47 44.58 -20.94
CA ALA A 274 -10.20 43.61 -21.75
C ALA A 274 -11.65 44.09 -21.95
N LYS A 275 -12.05 44.26 -23.20
CA LYS A 275 -13.44 44.57 -23.58
C LYS A 275 -14.16 43.29 -23.96
N TYR A 276 -15.00 42.79 -23.05
CA TYR A 276 -15.87 41.65 -23.29
C TYR A 276 -17.16 42.10 -23.96
N THR A 277 -17.61 41.32 -24.94
CA THR A 277 -18.89 41.53 -25.62
C THR A 277 -19.65 40.20 -25.67
N LEU A 278 -20.91 40.24 -25.24
CA LEU A 278 -21.83 39.11 -25.13
C LEU A 278 -22.99 39.31 -26.11
N TYR A 279 -23.34 38.26 -26.81
CA TYR A 279 -24.35 38.21 -27.87
C TYR A 279 -25.30 37.03 -27.66
N GLU A 280 -26.42 37.06 -28.37
CA GLU A 280 -27.15 35.83 -28.68
C GLU A 280 -26.32 34.91 -29.59
N ARG A 281 -26.60 33.60 -29.56
CA ARG A 281 -25.81 32.60 -30.30
C ARG A 281 -25.76 32.81 -31.82
N ASN A 282 -26.69 33.57 -32.39
CA ASN A 282 -26.66 33.94 -33.81
C ASN A 282 -25.58 35.01 -34.16
N HIS A 283 -24.85 35.52 -33.17
CA HIS A 283 -23.82 36.57 -33.30
C HIS A 283 -24.32 37.92 -33.86
N THR A 284 -25.65 38.14 -33.91
CA THR A 284 -26.24 39.36 -34.50
C THR A 284 -26.63 40.38 -33.44
N THR A 285 -27.19 39.93 -32.32
CA THR A 285 -27.74 40.82 -31.29
C THR A 285 -26.80 40.90 -30.09
N GLN A 286 -26.18 42.07 -29.87
CA GLN A 286 -25.35 42.30 -28.70
C GLN A 286 -26.23 42.50 -27.46
N LEU A 287 -26.01 41.68 -26.44
CA LEU A 287 -26.76 41.70 -25.19
C LEU A 287 -26.08 42.54 -24.12
N TYR A 288 -24.74 42.48 -24.05
CA TYR A 288 -23.97 43.14 -23.01
C TYR A 288 -22.53 43.40 -23.46
N ALA A 289 -21.93 44.49 -22.98
CA ALA A 289 -20.53 44.77 -23.20
C ALA A 289 -19.95 45.48 -21.97
N VAL A 290 -18.72 45.13 -21.60
CA VAL A 290 -18.03 45.72 -20.46
C VAL A 290 -16.53 45.70 -20.69
N THR A 291 -15.85 46.73 -20.20
CA THR A 291 -14.39 46.82 -20.20
C THR A 291 -13.89 46.65 -18.78
N THR A 292 -12.90 45.78 -18.58
CA THR A 292 -12.29 45.57 -17.27
C THR A 292 -11.43 46.74 -16.85
N THR A 293 -11.06 46.78 -15.56
CA THR A 293 -9.94 47.59 -15.11
C THR A 293 -8.63 47.10 -15.73
N GLY A 294 -7.62 47.97 -15.74
CA GLY A 294 -6.32 47.68 -16.32
C GLY A 294 -5.51 46.67 -15.50
N LEU A 295 -4.84 45.72 -16.15
CA LEU A 295 -3.85 44.81 -15.58
C LEU A 295 -2.53 44.88 -16.36
N ASN A 296 -1.41 44.57 -15.71
CA ASN A 296 -0.13 44.55 -16.42
C ASN A 296 -0.06 43.39 -17.42
N SER A 297 0.51 43.64 -18.60
CA SER A 297 0.76 42.65 -19.64
C SER A 297 1.87 41.65 -19.22
N PRO A 298 1.70 40.32 -19.43
CA PRO A 298 0.47 39.64 -19.85
C PRO A 298 -0.55 39.55 -18.69
N GLY A 299 -1.81 39.88 -18.98
CA GLY A 299 -2.88 39.91 -17.99
C GLY A 299 -3.94 38.85 -18.23
N ARG A 300 -4.41 38.20 -17.15
CA ARG A 300 -5.59 37.31 -17.18
C ARG A 300 -6.80 38.07 -16.63
N PHE A 301 -7.77 38.30 -17.50
CA PHE A 301 -8.96 39.10 -17.23
C PHE A 301 -10.17 38.22 -16.96
N SER A 302 -11.13 38.77 -16.21
CA SER A 302 -12.44 38.13 -16.04
C SER A 302 -13.56 39.13 -15.85
N ILE A 303 -14.77 38.69 -16.19
CA ILE A 303 -16.01 39.41 -15.90
C ILE A 303 -17.08 38.43 -15.42
N ASP A 304 -18.01 38.94 -14.60
CA ASP A 304 -19.27 38.26 -14.32
C ASP A 304 -20.34 38.73 -15.31
N VAL A 305 -20.98 37.79 -15.99
CA VAL A 305 -22.15 38.09 -16.82
C VAL A 305 -23.31 38.52 -15.91
N PRO A 306 -24.08 39.57 -16.26
CA PRO A 306 -25.22 40.00 -15.44
C PRO A 306 -26.26 38.89 -15.22
N GLY A 307 -26.81 38.80 -14.00
CA GLY A 307 -27.73 37.73 -13.58
C GLY A 307 -29.00 37.60 -14.45
N GLN A 308 -29.45 38.67 -15.11
CA GLN A 308 -30.59 38.64 -16.03
C GLN A 308 -30.40 37.71 -17.24
N PHE A 309 -29.16 37.35 -17.56
CA PHE A 309 -28.85 36.42 -18.65
C PHE A 309 -28.76 34.96 -18.17
N ASN A 310 -28.86 34.71 -16.86
CA ASN A 310 -28.86 33.38 -16.26
C ASN A 310 -30.26 32.74 -16.32
N VAL A 311 -30.74 32.47 -17.54
CA VAL A 311 -32.06 31.86 -17.79
C VAL A 311 -31.85 30.47 -18.37
N ASN A 312 -32.55 29.46 -17.83
CA ASN A 312 -32.46 28.08 -18.32
C ASN A 312 -32.67 27.99 -19.84
N GLY A 313 -31.83 27.22 -20.53
CA GLY A 313 -31.86 27.03 -21.98
C GLY A 313 -31.34 28.21 -22.80
N ARG A 314 -30.88 29.30 -22.17
CA ARG A 314 -30.39 30.47 -22.90
C ARG A 314 -29.04 30.18 -23.54
N MET A 315 -28.98 30.39 -24.85
CA MET A 315 -27.79 30.18 -25.68
C MET A 315 -27.10 31.53 -25.93
N LEU A 316 -25.86 31.65 -25.46
CA LEU A 316 -25.07 32.88 -25.47
C LEU A 316 -23.78 32.65 -26.24
N SER A 317 -23.27 33.70 -26.88
CA SER A 317 -21.91 33.69 -27.46
C SER A 317 -21.16 34.94 -27.04
N TRP A 318 -19.88 34.82 -26.75
CA TRP A 318 -19.07 35.98 -26.37
C TRP A 318 -17.69 35.97 -27.02
N ARG A 319 -17.08 37.15 -27.03
CA ARG A 319 -15.71 37.39 -27.46
C ARG A 319 -15.14 38.59 -26.72
N VAL A 320 -13.82 38.72 -26.76
CA VAL A 320 -13.09 39.76 -26.02
C VAL A 320 -12.03 40.40 -26.92
N ALA A 321 -11.74 41.68 -26.72
CA ALA A 321 -10.65 42.40 -27.36
C ALA A 321 -9.79 43.12 -26.31
N GLY A 322 -8.48 43.19 -26.53
CA GLY A 322 -7.53 43.95 -25.72
C GLY A 322 -7.52 45.43 -26.07
N PHE A 323 -7.15 46.25 -25.09
CA PHE A 323 -6.93 47.69 -25.24
C PHE A 323 -5.78 48.13 -24.32
N ASP A 324 -4.78 48.81 -24.87
CA ASP A 324 -3.58 49.30 -24.14
C ASP A 324 -3.66 50.80 -23.76
N GLY A 325 -4.77 51.47 -24.08
CA GLY A 325 -4.93 52.92 -23.93
C GLY A 325 -4.78 53.71 -25.24
N VAL A 326 -4.27 53.09 -26.30
CA VAL A 326 -4.06 53.69 -27.62
C VAL A 326 -4.78 52.89 -28.70
N ASP A 327 -4.50 51.59 -28.82
CA ASP A 327 -5.01 50.72 -29.87
C ASP A 327 -5.80 49.52 -29.31
N HIS A 328 -6.73 49.01 -30.12
CA HIS A 328 -7.50 47.80 -29.83
C HIS A 328 -6.95 46.61 -30.61
N SER A 329 -6.87 45.44 -29.95
CA SER A 329 -6.63 44.19 -30.66
C SER A 329 -7.81 43.81 -31.56
N ALA A 330 -7.57 42.92 -32.53
CA ALA A 330 -8.67 42.17 -33.11
C ALA A 330 -9.37 41.32 -32.03
N PRO A 331 -10.70 41.11 -32.13
CA PRO A 331 -11.43 40.32 -31.15
C PRO A 331 -11.03 38.84 -31.23
N SER A 332 -11.16 38.14 -30.11
CA SER A 332 -10.98 36.70 -30.00
C SER A 332 -11.96 35.93 -30.90
N PRO A 333 -11.70 34.62 -31.16
CA PRO A 333 -12.73 33.70 -31.62
C PRO A 333 -13.97 33.73 -30.71
N TRP A 334 -15.10 33.31 -31.26
CA TRP A 334 -16.35 33.15 -30.51
C TRP A 334 -16.29 31.98 -29.54
N CYS A 335 -16.96 32.12 -28.42
CA CYS A 335 -17.18 31.08 -27.42
C CYS A 335 -18.69 30.94 -27.12
N ASP A 336 -19.25 29.77 -27.42
CA ASP A 336 -20.67 29.45 -27.18
C ASP A 336 -20.88 28.84 -25.79
N VAL A 337 -21.94 29.28 -25.12
CA VAL A 337 -22.34 28.84 -23.77
C VAL A 337 -23.86 28.65 -23.74
N THR A 338 -24.33 27.50 -23.26
CA THR A 338 -25.73 27.29 -22.88
C THR A 338 -25.87 27.30 -21.38
N ILE A 339 -26.77 28.13 -20.87
CA ILE A 339 -27.19 28.12 -19.47
C ILE A 339 -28.13 26.95 -19.26
N ASP A 340 -27.81 26.08 -18.31
CA ASP A 340 -28.57 24.88 -17.99
C ASP A 340 -28.64 24.74 -16.48
N THR A 341 -29.82 25.08 -15.94
CA THR A 341 -30.11 25.08 -14.50
C THR A 341 -31.00 23.91 -14.08
N GLU A 342 -31.39 23.06 -15.03
CA GLU A 342 -32.38 22.02 -14.82
C GLU A 342 -31.69 20.68 -14.57
N ALA A 343 -31.92 20.10 -13.40
CA ALA A 343 -31.35 18.80 -13.06
C ALA A 343 -32.01 17.65 -13.85
N PRO A 344 -31.29 16.53 -14.09
CA PRO A 344 -31.87 15.32 -14.67
C PRO A 344 -33.12 14.87 -13.90
N LYS A 345 -34.17 14.50 -14.64
CA LYS A 345 -35.51 14.24 -14.08
C LYS A 345 -35.80 12.76 -13.88
N TYR A 346 -35.11 11.89 -14.61
CA TYR A 346 -35.39 10.46 -14.59
C TYR A 346 -34.44 9.70 -13.67
N ALA A 347 -34.95 8.60 -13.10
CA ALA A 347 -34.15 7.74 -12.24
C ALA A 347 -33.08 7.01 -13.08
N PRO A 348 -31.81 6.98 -12.64
CA PRO A 348 -30.77 6.20 -13.31
C PRO A 348 -31.15 4.72 -13.41
N GLY A 349 -30.92 4.08 -14.56
CA GLY A 349 -30.99 2.62 -14.65
C GLY A 349 -29.74 2.00 -14.05
N VAL A 350 -29.89 1.00 -13.17
CA VAL A 350 -28.77 0.33 -12.49
C VAL A 350 -28.88 -1.17 -12.69
N THR A 351 -27.81 -1.81 -13.18
CA THR A 351 -27.72 -3.26 -13.31
C THR A 351 -26.35 -3.79 -12.91
N SER A 352 -26.29 -5.05 -12.50
CA SER A 352 -25.02 -5.75 -12.25
C SER A 352 -25.10 -7.22 -12.70
N PRO A 353 -24.08 -7.74 -13.41
CA PRO A 353 -23.98 -9.16 -13.70
C PRO A 353 -23.66 -9.98 -12.45
N THR A 354 -22.90 -9.42 -11.50
CA THR A 354 -22.41 -10.11 -10.29
C THR A 354 -23.42 -10.03 -9.15
N TYR A 355 -23.86 -8.83 -8.80
CA TYR A 355 -24.71 -8.57 -7.65
C TYR A 355 -26.16 -8.43 -8.09
N LYS A 356 -26.95 -9.50 -7.91
CA LYS A 356 -28.34 -9.53 -8.36
C LYS A 356 -29.21 -8.66 -7.45
N ARG A 357 -30.04 -7.82 -8.07
CA ARG A 357 -31.01 -6.99 -7.35
C ARG A 357 -31.94 -7.87 -6.52
N CYS A 358 -32.18 -7.50 -5.27
CA CYS A 358 -33.21 -8.14 -4.46
C CYS A 358 -34.59 -8.00 -5.12
N PRO A 359 -35.32 -9.10 -5.35
CA PRO A 359 -36.71 -9.05 -5.79
C PRO A 359 -37.62 -8.32 -4.80
N ASP A 360 -37.44 -8.58 -3.49
CA ASP A 360 -38.21 -7.93 -2.42
C ASP A 360 -37.40 -7.83 -1.11
N GLN A 361 -38.06 -7.42 -0.01
CA GLN A 361 -37.43 -7.24 1.31
C GLN A 361 -37.09 -8.58 2.01
N VAL A 362 -37.84 -9.65 1.72
CA VAL A 362 -37.79 -10.95 2.40
C VAL A 362 -36.97 -11.96 1.58
N ASN A 363 -37.21 -12.03 0.28
CA ASN A 363 -36.52 -12.91 -0.65
C ASN A 363 -35.38 -12.14 -1.33
N CYS A 364 -34.18 -12.24 -0.78
CA CYS A 364 -32.98 -11.75 -1.44
C CYS A 364 -31.85 -12.79 -1.38
N PRO A 365 -31.70 -13.64 -2.42
CA PRO A 365 -30.64 -14.64 -2.44
C PRO A 365 -29.26 -13.97 -2.50
N ALA A 366 -28.30 -14.56 -1.79
CA ALA A 366 -26.92 -14.10 -1.80
C ALA A 366 -26.32 -14.18 -3.22
N SER A 367 -25.62 -13.13 -3.62
CA SER A 367 -24.87 -13.06 -4.89
C SER A 367 -23.53 -12.37 -4.66
N GLY A 368 -22.48 -12.86 -5.32
CA GLY A 368 -21.12 -12.48 -4.98
C GLY A 368 -20.73 -12.90 -3.56
N ALA A 369 -19.74 -12.22 -3.00
CA ALA A 369 -19.21 -12.47 -1.65
C ALA A 369 -18.52 -11.22 -1.11
N VAL A 370 -18.31 -11.16 0.21
CA VAL A 370 -17.49 -10.13 0.84
C VAL A 370 -16.15 -9.97 0.14
N GLY A 371 -15.78 -8.73 -0.16
CA GLY A 371 -14.53 -8.39 -0.82
C GLY A 371 -14.43 -8.79 -2.30
N PHE A 372 -15.49 -9.39 -2.87
CA PHE A 372 -15.53 -9.73 -4.29
C PHE A 372 -15.92 -8.50 -5.12
N THR A 373 -15.07 -8.12 -6.08
CA THR A 373 -15.34 -6.93 -6.91
C THR A 373 -16.32 -7.26 -8.02
N GLY A 374 -17.47 -6.59 -8.01
CA GLY A 374 -18.52 -6.74 -9.03
C GLY A 374 -18.66 -5.51 -9.92
N GLY A 375 -18.98 -5.73 -11.19
CA GLY A 375 -19.28 -4.66 -12.14
C GLY A 375 -20.70 -4.13 -11.97
N PHE A 376 -20.87 -2.83 -12.16
CA PHE A 376 -22.17 -2.15 -12.23
C PHE A 376 -22.24 -1.27 -13.47
N GLU A 377 -23.40 -1.26 -14.10
CA GLU A 377 -23.71 -0.41 -15.24
C GLU A 377 -24.82 0.58 -14.88
N PHE A 378 -24.58 1.86 -15.19
CA PHE A 378 -25.52 2.95 -15.01
C PHE A 378 -25.92 3.58 -16.34
N THR A 379 -27.19 3.92 -16.47
CA THR A 379 -27.78 4.51 -17.69
C THR A 379 -28.63 5.74 -17.35
N ALA A 380 -28.76 6.67 -18.30
CA ALA A 380 -29.44 7.96 -18.14
C ALA A 380 -30.98 7.88 -18.02
N GLY A 381 -31.50 6.70 -17.68
CA GLY A 381 -32.91 6.39 -17.47
C GLY A 381 -33.07 4.87 -17.26
N GLY A 382 -33.96 4.47 -16.35
CA GLY A 382 -34.33 3.06 -16.18
C GLY A 382 -35.12 2.50 -17.38
N ASP A 383 -35.24 1.17 -17.47
CA ASP A 383 -36.02 0.44 -18.50
C ASP A 383 -37.44 1.01 -18.68
N THR A 384 -38.08 1.40 -17.57
CA THR A 384 -39.49 1.80 -17.53
C THR A 384 -39.73 3.31 -17.37
N SER A 385 -38.67 4.12 -17.35
CA SER A 385 -38.73 5.58 -17.17
C SER A 385 -38.12 6.29 -18.39
N GLY A 386 -38.52 7.55 -18.64
CA GLY A 386 -37.90 8.35 -19.70
C GLY A 386 -36.37 8.48 -19.54
N ARG A 387 -35.70 9.02 -20.57
CA ARG A 387 -34.24 9.17 -20.60
C ARG A 387 -33.84 10.64 -20.68
N ASP A 388 -32.91 11.05 -19.83
CA ASP A 388 -32.26 12.37 -19.91
C ASP A 388 -31.16 12.36 -20.98
N ALA A 389 -31.16 13.37 -21.87
CA ALA A 389 -30.32 13.37 -23.08
C ALA A 389 -28.90 13.93 -22.86
N ASP A 390 -28.63 14.53 -21.71
CA ASP A 390 -27.42 15.29 -21.43
C ASP A 390 -26.74 14.92 -20.11
N VAL A 391 -27.00 13.72 -19.61
CA VAL A 391 -26.23 13.10 -18.53
C VAL A 391 -24.76 12.98 -18.95
N ALA A 392 -23.86 13.51 -18.12
CA ALA A 392 -22.41 13.40 -18.26
C ALA A 392 -21.82 12.25 -17.41
N GLY A 393 -22.52 11.84 -16.34
CA GLY A 393 -22.09 10.76 -15.48
C GLY A 393 -23.02 10.55 -14.29
N PHE A 394 -22.57 9.77 -13.31
CA PHE A 394 -23.36 9.39 -12.14
C PHE A 394 -22.55 9.49 -10.86
N ARG A 395 -23.21 9.94 -9.79
CA ARG A 395 -22.72 9.87 -8.41
C ARG A 395 -23.32 8.65 -7.73
N TYR A 396 -22.53 7.92 -6.96
CA TYR A 396 -23.01 6.76 -6.23
C TYR A 396 -22.35 6.56 -4.86
N THR A 397 -23.09 5.96 -3.94
CA THR A 397 -22.62 5.54 -2.60
C THR A 397 -23.11 4.13 -2.29
N LEU A 398 -22.36 3.38 -1.47
CA LEU A 398 -22.72 2.03 -1.04
C LEU A 398 -23.03 2.07 0.47
N GLU A 399 -24.30 1.90 0.83
CA GLU A 399 -24.81 1.87 2.19
C GLU A 399 -25.00 0.43 2.67
N GLY A 400 -24.48 0.12 3.87
CA GLY A 400 -24.44 -1.21 4.47
C GLY A 400 -23.07 -1.51 5.10
N ALA A 401 -22.01 -0.97 4.50
CA ALA A 401 -20.66 -0.85 5.07
C ALA A 401 -20.59 0.05 6.33
N ASP A 402 -21.45 1.07 6.38
CA ASP A 402 -21.30 2.19 7.33
C ASP A 402 -22.33 2.16 8.49
N ALA A 403 -23.08 1.07 8.66
CA ALA A 403 -24.17 1.00 9.64
C ALA A 403 -23.96 -0.01 10.79
N SER A 404 -22.96 -0.89 10.73
CA SER A 404 -22.78 -1.94 11.75
C SER A 404 -21.36 -2.19 12.25
N GLY A 405 -20.37 -1.38 11.88
CA GLY A 405 -18.98 -1.57 12.33
C GLY A 405 -18.26 -0.25 12.63
N GLY A 406 -18.61 0.40 13.74
CA GLY A 406 -17.93 1.60 14.22
C GLY A 406 -18.92 2.72 14.52
N GLY A 407 -19.05 3.06 15.80
CA GLY A 407 -19.42 4.43 16.13
C GLY A 407 -18.44 5.38 15.43
N ASP A 408 -18.95 6.52 15.00
CA ASP A 408 -18.22 7.71 14.53
C ASP A 408 -18.40 8.07 13.04
N GLY A 409 -19.63 7.98 12.50
CA GLY A 409 -20.12 8.96 11.52
C GLY A 409 -19.22 9.33 10.32
N GLU A 410 -18.41 8.39 9.82
CA GLU A 410 -17.59 8.60 8.63
C GLU A 410 -18.52 8.88 7.44
N PRO A 411 -18.29 9.93 6.63
CA PRO A 411 -19.17 10.27 5.54
C PRO A 411 -19.07 9.21 4.44
N LEU A 412 -20.21 8.59 4.07
CA LEU A 412 -20.37 7.76 2.87
C LEU A 412 -19.57 8.35 1.70
N GLN A 413 -18.57 7.62 1.22
CA GLN A 413 -17.68 8.14 0.18
C GLN A 413 -18.44 8.21 -1.17
N GLU A 414 -18.92 9.40 -1.54
CA GLU A 414 -19.55 9.64 -2.83
C GLU A 414 -18.53 9.51 -3.98
N ARG A 415 -18.82 8.61 -4.92
CA ARG A 415 -17.96 8.34 -6.09
C ARG A 415 -18.62 8.84 -7.37
N TYR A 416 -17.82 9.21 -8.36
CA TYR A 416 -18.30 9.66 -9.68
C TYR A 416 -17.80 8.74 -10.79
N VAL A 417 -18.68 8.40 -11.73
CA VAL A 417 -18.33 7.68 -12.97
C VAL A 417 -18.90 8.41 -14.19
N ALA A 418 -18.04 8.70 -15.16
CA ALA A 418 -18.45 9.33 -16.41
C ALA A 418 -19.17 8.33 -17.33
N ILE A 419 -20.12 8.83 -18.12
CA ILE A 419 -20.81 8.02 -19.13
C ILE A 419 -19.88 7.72 -20.31
N GLY A 420 -19.90 6.49 -20.81
CA GLY A 420 -19.17 6.09 -22.01
C GLY A 420 -19.80 6.65 -23.28
N ALA A 421 -19.08 6.56 -24.41
CA ALA A 421 -19.58 6.97 -25.73
C ALA A 421 -20.82 6.16 -26.18
N ASP A 422 -21.01 4.96 -25.62
CA ASP A 422 -22.16 4.09 -25.81
C ASP A 422 -23.38 4.48 -24.94
N GLY A 423 -23.27 5.52 -24.12
CA GLY A 423 -24.33 5.96 -23.23
C GLY A 423 -24.47 5.14 -21.95
N VAL A 424 -23.46 4.34 -21.59
CA VAL A 424 -23.43 3.52 -20.37
C VAL A 424 -22.21 3.90 -19.53
N ALA A 425 -22.42 4.19 -18.24
CA ALA A 425 -21.33 4.34 -17.30
C ALA A 425 -21.06 2.99 -16.62
N ARG A 426 -19.79 2.59 -16.53
CA ARG A 426 -19.39 1.31 -15.93
C ARG A 426 -18.47 1.54 -14.75
N THR A 427 -18.78 0.92 -13.63
CA THR A 427 -17.96 1.02 -12.42
C THR A 427 -17.81 -0.33 -11.74
N LEU A 428 -16.81 -0.43 -10.88
CA LEU A 428 -16.54 -1.59 -10.04
C LEU A 428 -16.86 -1.24 -8.59
N VAL A 429 -17.46 -2.20 -7.88
CA VAL A 429 -17.82 -2.06 -6.46
C VAL A 429 -17.39 -3.31 -5.71
N THR A 430 -16.72 -3.09 -4.59
CA THR A 430 -16.23 -4.12 -3.67
C THR A 430 -16.96 -3.96 -2.34
N PRO A 431 -17.94 -4.82 -2.01
CA PRO A 431 -18.62 -4.76 -0.72
C PRO A 431 -17.71 -5.21 0.42
N PRO A 432 -17.63 -4.45 1.54
CA PRO A 432 -16.78 -4.80 2.67
C PRO A 432 -17.41 -5.77 3.66
N ASP A 433 -18.73 -5.94 3.65
CA ASP A 433 -19.45 -6.80 4.62
C ASP A 433 -20.46 -7.73 3.94
N ASP A 434 -20.78 -8.84 4.61
CA ASP A 434 -21.84 -9.74 4.17
C ASP A 434 -23.22 -9.21 4.56
N GLY A 435 -24.26 -9.82 4.00
CA GLY A 435 -25.64 -9.38 4.23
C GLY A 435 -26.11 -8.34 3.21
N ARG A 436 -27.16 -7.60 3.57
CA ARG A 436 -27.84 -6.70 2.63
C ARG A 436 -27.06 -5.40 2.47
N GLN A 437 -26.73 -5.08 1.22
CA GLN A 437 -26.05 -3.86 0.80
C GLN A 437 -26.97 -3.04 -0.11
N THR A 438 -26.85 -1.71 -0.09
CA THR A 438 -27.67 -0.79 -0.90
C THR A 438 -26.78 0.19 -1.64
N LEU A 439 -26.76 0.10 -2.96
CA LEU A 439 -26.09 1.08 -3.81
C LEU A 439 -27.08 2.19 -4.17
N THR A 440 -26.78 3.43 -3.81
CA THR A 440 -27.58 4.60 -4.21
C THR A 440 -26.90 5.31 -5.38
N VAL A 441 -27.66 5.69 -6.41
CA VAL A 441 -27.13 6.27 -7.65
C VAL A 441 -27.96 7.49 -8.06
N ARG A 442 -27.26 8.58 -8.44
CA ARG A 442 -27.83 9.84 -8.96
C ARG A 442 -27.17 10.23 -10.28
N ALA A 443 -27.94 10.78 -11.22
CA ALA A 443 -27.39 11.29 -12.48
C ALA A 443 -26.81 12.69 -12.30
N VAL A 444 -25.79 13.00 -13.10
CA VAL A 444 -25.16 14.32 -13.20
C VAL A 444 -25.14 14.72 -14.67
N ASP A 445 -25.68 15.89 -15.02
CA ASP A 445 -25.67 16.40 -16.40
C ASP A 445 -24.34 17.08 -16.79
N LYS A 446 -24.26 17.54 -18.05
CA LYS A 446 -23.11 18.29 -18.60
C LYS A 446 -22.87 19.65 -17.93
N ALA A 447 -23.90 20.24 -17.33
CA ALA A 447 -23.81 21.49 -16.59
C ALA A 447 -23.32 21.29 -15.14
N GLY A 448 -23.42 20.07 -14.61
CA GLY A 448 -23.04 19.65 -13.27
C GLY A 448 -24.22 19.51 -12.30
N ASN A 449 -25.48 19.64 -12.76
CA ASN A 449 -26.64 19.48 -11.88
C ASN A 449 -26.82 18.01 -11.51
N VAL A 450 -27.19 17.75 -10.25
CA VAL A 450 -27.41 16.40 -9.72
C VAL A 450 -28.90 16.11 -9.63
N SER A 451 -29.34 14.93 -10.07
CA SER A 451 -30.75 14.54 -10.04
C SER A 451 -31.31 14.52 -8.62
N ALA A 452 -32.51 15.07 -8.43
CA ALA A 452 -33.26 14.92 -7.18
C ALA A 452 -33.72 13.47 -6.99
N VAL A 453 -34.08 12.81 -8.10
CA VAL A 453 -34.47 11.41 -8.15
C VAL A 453 -33.24 10.51 -7.94
N VAL A 454 -33.38 9.51 -7.08
CA VAL A 454 -32.33 8.55 -6.71
C VAL A 454 -32.79 7.14 -7.08
N THR A 455 -31.88 6.33 -7.59
CA THR A 455 -32.09 4.89 -7.74
C THR A 455 -31.41 4.16 -6.58
N THR A 456 -32.18 3.36 -5.84
CA THR A 456 -31.66 2.45 -4.82
C THR A 456 -31.63 1.03 -5.38
N TYR A 457 -30.45 0.43 -5.34
CA TYR A 457 -30.19 -0.92 -5.80
C TYR A 457 -29.72 -1.76 -4.61
N SER A 458 -30.65 -2.46 -3.96
CA SER A 458 -30.32 -3.38 -2.88
C SER A 458 -29.97 -4.78 -3.40
N PHE A 459 -28.95 -5.40 -2.84
CA PHE A 459 -28.49 -6.75 -3.13
C PHE A 459 -27.98 -7.42 -1.85
N PHE A 460 -27.94 -8.75 -1.82
CA PHE A 460 -27.45 -9.52 -0.67
C PHE A 460 -26.08 -10.11 -1.01
N VAL A 461 -25.09 -9.84 -0.17
CA VAL A 461 -23.71 -10.29 -0.29
C VAL A 461 -23.52 -11.56 0.54
N GLY A 462 -22.95 -12.60 -0.08
CA GLY A 462 -22.59 -13.83 0.62
C GLY A 462 -21.35 -13.67 1.49
N ARG A 463 -21.10 -14.64 2.37
CA ARG A 463 -19.86 -14.70 3.17
C ARG A 463 -18.61 -14.77 2.27
N GLY A 464 -17.47 -14.33 2.79
CA GLY A 464 -16.19 -14.39 2.08
C GLY A 464 -15.86 -15.80 1.56
N THR A 465 -15.39 -15.89 0.31
CA THR A 465 -15.01 -17.19 -0.28
C THR A 465 -13.69 -17.69 0.30
N PRO A 466 -13.48 -19.02 0.36
CA PRO A 466 -12.20 -19.62 0.74
C PRO A 466 -11.07 -19.20 -0.22
N PRO A 467 -9.80 -19.40 0.16
CA PRO A 467 -8.66 -19.12 -0.72
C PRO A 467 -8.73 -19.95 -2.02
N VAL A 468 -8.26 -19.37 -3.12
CA VAL A 468 -8.11 -20.04 -4.42
C VAL A 468 -6.83 -20.90 -4.49
N ALA A 469 -5.90 -20.67 -3.55
CA ALA A 469 -4.75 -21.52 -3.29
C ALA A 469 -4.35 -21.39 -1.80
N HIS A 470 -4.02 -22.51 -1.16
CA HIS A 470 -3.64 -22.58 0.24
C HIS A 470 -2.57 -23.65 0.45
N TRP A 471 -1.33 -23.23 0.66
CA TRP A 471 -0.24 -24.10 1.07
C TRP A 471 0.01 -23.93 2.57
N ARG A 472 -0.38 -24.92 3.38
CA ARG A 472 -0.05 -24.91 4.82
C ARG A 472 1.45 -24.97 5.05
N LEU A 473 2.17 -25.74 4.23
CA LEU A 473 3.60 -25.99 4.36
C LEU A 473 3.98 -26.85 5.59
N ASP A 474 3.13 -27.82 5.90
CA ASP A 474 3.29 -28.81 6.99
C ASP A 474 3.95 -30.15 6.55
N GLY A 475 4.82 -30.14 5.53
CA GLY A 475 5.57 -31.35 5.14
C GLY A 475 6.75 -31.62 6.08
N HIS A 476 7.31 -32.84 6.06
CA HIS A 476 8.41 -33.19 6.96
C HIS A 476 9.47 -34.12 6.38
N GLY A 477 10.64 -34.14 7.01
CA GLY A 477 11.72 -35.08 6.67
C GLY A 477 12.11 -35.04 5.18
N THR A 478 11.90 -36.16 4.48
CA THR A 478 12.24 -36.33 3.05
C THR A 478 11.08 -36.04 2.10
N ASP A 479 9.96 -35.50 2.59
CA ASP A 479 8.82 -35.17 1.74
C ASP A 479 9.23 -34.17 0.65
N THR A 480 8.87 -34.47 -0.59
CA THR A 480 9.19 -33.62 -1.75
C THR A 480 7.99 -32.85 -2.29
N ALA A 481 6.77 -33.20 -1.89
CA ALA A 481 5.56 -32.55 -2.36
C ALA A 481 5.24 -31.29 -1.53
N VAL A 482 4.86 -30.20 -2.19
CA VAL A 482 4.32 -28.98 -1.56
C VAL A 482 2.84 -28.88 -1.92
N VAL A 483 1.97 -29.34 -1.04
CA VAL A 483 0.55 -29.53 -1.34
C VAL A 483 -0.23 -28.21 -1.20
N ASP A 484 -1.05 -27.91 -2.21
CA ASP A 484 -2.13 -26.92 -2.13
C ASP A 484 -3.39 -27.63 -1.63
N GLU A 485 -3.89 -27.26 -0.45
CA GLU A 485 -5.10 -27.83 0.16
C GLU A 485 -6.40 -27.26 -0.44
N SER A 486 -6.31 -26.26 -1.31
CA SER A 486 -7.47 -25.79 -2.04
C SER A 486 -7.95 -26.83 -3.08
N PRO A 487 -9.23 -26.79 -3.49
CA PRO A 487 -9.70 -27.62 -4.60
C PRO A 487 -8.94 -27.42 -5.92
N ALA A 488 -8.16 -26.34 -6.07
CA ALA A 488 -7.39 -26.07 -7.27
C ALA A 488 -6.14 -26.97 -7.40
N ARG A 489 -5.63 -27.52 -6.30
CA ARG A 489 -4.45 -28.42 -6.25
C ARG A 489 -3.28 -27.88 -7.06
N LEU A 490 -2.91 -26.61 -6.85
CA LEU A 490 -1.73 -25.96 -7.41
C LEU A 490 -0.46 -26.41 -6.66
N ASP A 491 -0.27 -27.72 -6.62
CA ASP A 491 0.80 -28.39 -5.89
C ASP A 491 2.16 -28.00 -6.49
N GLY A 492 3.20 -27.91 -5.66
CA GLY A 492 4.60 -27.72 -6.04
C GLY A 492 5.47 -28.92 -5.65
N VAL A 493 6.75 -28.86 -6.00
CA VAL A 493 7.75 -29.89 -5.65
C VAL A 493 9.02 -29.20 -5.14
N LEU A 494 9.62 -29.74 -4.06
CA LEU A 494 10.90 -29.26 -3.55
C LEU A 494 12.00 -29.47 -4.60
N PRO A 495 12.86 -28.47 -4.83
CA PRO A 495 14.05 -28.63 -5.67
C PRO A 495 15.05 -29.61 -5.02
N SER A 496 15.71 -30.42 -5.86
CA SER A 496 16.78 -31.32 -5.41
C SER A 496 17.98 -30.55 -4.84
N GLY A 497 18.69 -31.15 -3.87
CA GLY A 497 19.96 -30.60 -3.36
C GLY A 497 19.85 -29.74 -2.11
N GLY A 498 18.72 -29.79 -1.38
CA GLY A 498 18.60 -29.20 -0.03
C GLY A 498 18.57 -27.68 0.04
N ALA A 499 18.38 -27.00 -1.11
CA ALA A 499 18.21 -25.54 -1.14
C ALA A 499 16.88 -25.09 -0.51
N VAL A 500 15.91 -26.00 -0.48
CA VAL A 500 14.65 -25.90 0.24
C VAL A 500 14.55 -27.13 1.14
N ALA A 501 14.10 -26.95 2.38
CA ALA A 501 13.93 -28.04 3.34
C ALA A 501 12.81 -27.72 4.33
N TRP A 502 12.14 -28.76 4.83
CA TRP A 502 11.19 -28.62 5.92
C TRP A 502 11.91 -28.25 7.23
N ARG A 503 11.37 -27.27 7.96
CA ARG A 503 11.83 -26.82 9.28
C ARG A 503 10.63 -26.54 10.18
N GLY A 504 10.85 -26.36 11.48
CA GLY A 504 9.77 -25.99 12.40
C GLY A 504 9.11 -24.66 11.98
N GLY A 505 7.78 -24.70 11.85
CA GLY A 505 6.94 -23.62 11.34
C GLY A 505 6.51 -22.60 12.40
N ARG A 506 5.61 -21.71 12.01
CA ARG A 506 4.78 -20.92 12.93
C ARG A 506 3.70 -21.83 13.52
N HIS A 507 3.16 -22.73 12.70
CA HIS A 507 2.29 -23.83 13.06
C HIS A 507 2.87 -25.10 12.42
N GLY A 508 3.07 -26.18 13.18
CA GLY A 508 3.64 -27.40 12.59
C GLY A 508 5.01 -27.17 11.96
N ASP A 509 5.09 -27.37 10.64
CA ASP A 509 6.32 -27.19 9.85
C ASP A 509 6.20 -26.00 8.89
N ALA A 510 7.32 -25.67 8.26
CA ALA A 510 7.43 -24.62 7.27
C ALA A 510 8.46 -24.99 6.21
N LEU A 511 8.35 -24.38 5.03
CA LEU A 511 9.42 -24.43 4.05
C LEU A 511 10.49 -23.41 4.38
N TRP A 512 11.70 -23.90 4.67
CA TRP A 512 12.89 -23.09 4.76
C TRP A 512 13.65 -23.05 3.45
N PHE A 513 14.17 -21.87 3.12
CA PHE A 513 14.92 -21.57 1.91
C PHE A 513 16.29 -21.00 2.29
N ASN A 514 17.35 -21.46 1.63
CA ASN A 514 18.73 -21.05 1.93
C ASN A 514 19.19 -19.78 1.18
N GLY A 515 18.33 -19.14 0.40
CA GLY A 515 18.64 -17.93 -0.38
C GLY A 515 19.49 -18.13 -1.63
N THR A 516 19.82 -19.36 -2.03
CA THR A 516 20.56 -19.62 -3.28
C THR A 516 19.63 -19.62 -4.50
N ARG A 517 20.22 -19.64 -5.70
CA ARG A 517 19.46 -19.58 -6.96
C ARG A 517 18.55 -20.79 -7.24
N THR A 518 18.70 -21.86 -6.47
CA THR A 518 17.86 -23.06 -6.58
C THR A 518 16.80 -23.12 -5.47
N ALA A 519 16.77 -22.14 -4.57
CA ALA A 519 15.84 -22.09 -3.44
C ALA A 519 14.51 -21.45 -3.86
N ALA A 520 13.72 -22.16 -4.66
CA ALA A 520 12.38 -21.75 -5.05
C ALA A 520 11.49 -22.98 -5.27
N VAL A 521 10.20 -22.85 -4.97
CA VAL A 521 9.17 -23.84 -5.32
C VAL A 521 8.23 -23.21 -6.32
N THR A 522 8.14 -23.81 -7.50
CA THR A 522 7.17 -23.45 -8.53
C THR A 522 5.93 -24.34 -8.41
N THR A 523 4.76 -23.71 -8.35
CA THR A 523 3.46 -24.41 -8.34
C THR A 523 3.13 -24.98 -9.72
N SER A 524 2.16 -25.90 -9.81
CA SER A 524 1.81 -26.59 -11.05
C SER A 524 0.52 -26.08 -11.72
N LYS A 525 0.35 -26.45 -13.00
CA LYS A 525 -0.88 -26.34 -13.83
C LYS A 525 -1.20 -24.96 -14.42
N ARG A 526 -1.36 -23.90 -13.61
CA ARG A 526 -1.87 -22.59 -14.08
C ARG A 526 -1.58 -21.45 -13.10
N SER A 527 -1.87 -20.21 -13.51
CA SER A 527 -1.86 -19.06 -12.60
C SER A 527 -2.85 -19.27 -11.45
N ALA A 528 -2.43 -18.93 -10.23
CA ALA A 528 -3.25 -19.06 -9.04
C ALA A 528 -4.36 -17.99 -8.98
N VAL A 529 -4.07 -16.79 -9.50
CA VAL A 529 -4.96 -15.64 -9.43
C VAL A 529 -4.89 -14.78 -10.70
N ASP A 530 -5.94 -14.05 -11.02
CA ASP A 530 -5.95 -12.99 -12.01
C ASP A 530 -5.52 -11.68 -11.33
N THR A 531 -4.24 -11.32 -11.52
CA THR A 531 -3.65 -10.08 -10.98
C THR A 531 -4.14 -8.82 -11.69
N GLY A 532 -4.92 -8.96 -12.76
CA GLY A 532 -5.61 -7.86 -13.43
C GLY A 532 -6.86 -7.39 -12.68
N LYS A 533 -7.28 -8.11 -11.64
CA LYS A 533 -8.49 -7.88 -10.83
C LYS A 533 -8.13 -7.81 -9.36
N SER A 534 -9.10 -7.55 -8.48
CA SER A 534 -8.86 -7.57 -7.04
C SER A 534 -8.41 -8.95 -6.54
N PHE A 535 -7.37 -8.95 -5.70
CA PHE A 535 -6.86 -10.15 -5.06
C PHE A 535 -6.16 -9.83 -3.74
N SER A 536 -5.97 -10.86 -2.92
CA SER A 536 -5.17 -10.78 -1.70
C SER A 536 -4.23 -11.97 -1.61
N VAL A 537 -3.05 -11.76 -1.02
CA VAL A 537 -2.07 -12.81 -0.73
C VAL A 537 -1.62 -12.68 0.71
N ALA A 538 -1.63 -13.78 1.45
CA ALA A 538 -1.22 -13.84 2.85
C ALA A 538 -0.19 -14.94 3.07
N ALA A 539 0.75 -14.75 3.98
CA ALA A 539 1.69 -15.78 4.41
C ALA A 539 2.31 -15.42 5.76
N TRP A 540 2.62 -16.43 6.57
CA TRP A 540 3.57 -16.30 7.66
C TRP A 540 4.99 -16.39 7.09
N VAL A 541 5.86 -15.46 7.46
CA VAL A 541 7.23 -15.40 6.97
C VAL A 541 8.22 -15.16 8.10
N LYS A 542 9.42 -15.74 8.00
CA LYS A 542 10.52 -15.51 8.93
C LYS A 542 11.82 -15.40 8.16
N LEU A 543 12.48 -14.25 8.20
CA LEU A 543 13.81 -14.08 7.61
C LEU A 543 14.89 -14.66 8.52
N ASP A 544 15.86 -15.36 7.98
CA ASP A 544 17.05 -15.73 8.78
C ASP A 544 17.99 -14.53 8.93
N GLN A 545 18.03 -13.64 7.93
CA GLN A 545 18.88 -12.44 7.92
C GLN A 545 18.17 -11.27 7.25
N ALA A 546 18.30 -10.07 7.85
CA ALA A 546 17.84 -8.80 7.29
C ALA A 546 18.96 -8.10 6.50
N ASP A 547 19.47 -8.78 5.48
CA ASP A 547 20.57 -8.29 4.65
C ASP A 547 20.12 -7.28 3.57
N SER A 548 21.03 -6.84 2.71
CA SER A 548 20.75 -5.78 1.72
C SER A 548 20.20 -6.31 0.40
N THR A 549 19.68 -7.54 0.39
CA THR A 549 19.14 -8.20 -0.80
C THR A 549 17.61 -8.21 -0.76
N PHE A 550 16.97 -8.09 -1.93
CA PHE A 550 15.53 -8.29 -2.04
C PHE A 550 15.17 -9.77 -1.89
N ARG A 551 14.13 -10.09 -1.13
CA ARG A 551 13.73 -11.47 -0.83
C ARG A 551 12.23 -11.62 -0.95
N THR A 552 11.72 -12.42 -1.88
CA THR A 552 10.29 -12.56 -2.14
C THR A 552 9.77 -13.88 -1.60
N ALA A 553 8.77 -13.81 -0.71
CA ALA A 553 8.15 -14.99 -0.13
C ALA A 553 7.14 -15.61 -1.10
N VAL A 554 6.22 -14.80 -1.64
CA VAL A 554 5.19 -15.26 -2.59
C VAL A 554 5.13 -14.31 -3.79
N SER A 555 5.09 -14.86 -4.99
CA SER A 555 4.86 -14.11 -6.23
C SER A 555 4.10 -14.95 -7.25
N GLN A 556 3.61 -14.32 -8.33
CA GLN A 556 3.12 -15.02 -9.51
C GLN A 556 3.82 -14.50 -10.75
N SER A 557 4.43 -15.39 -11.53
CA SER A 557 5.21 -15.00 -12.70
C SER A 557 4.32 -14.44 -13.82
N GLY A 558 4.80 -13.41 -14.51
CA GLY A 558 4.35 -13.02 -15.84
C GLY A 558 5.28 -13.56 -16.92
N SER A 559 5.16 -13.07 -18.16
CA SER A 559 6.10 -13.46 -19.22
C SER A 559 7.49 -12.84 -19.04
N THR A 560 7.59 -11.73 -18.32
CA THR A 560 8.82 -10.95 -18.16
C THR A 560 9.15 -10.68 -16.69
N ILE A 561 8.16 -10.27 -15.92
CA ILE A 561 8.26 -9.91 -14.50
C ILE A 561 7.09 -10.55 -13.74
N SER A 562 7.24 -10.84 -12.45
CA SER A 562 6.10 -11.28 -11.62
C SER A 562 5.03 -10.19 -11.52
N GLY A 563 3.74 -10.57 -11.52
CA GLY A 563 2.60 -9.66 -11.39
C GLY A 563 2.47 -9.03 -10.00
N PHE A 564 2.98 -9.70 -8.96
CA PHE A 564 3.11 -9.14 -7.62
C PHE A 564 4.31 -9.73 -6.89
N PHE A 565 4.74 -9.04 -5.82
CA PHE A 565 5.80 -9.48 -4.92
C PHE A 565 5.37 -9.21 -3.48
N LEU A 566 5.16 -10.25 -2.68
CA LEU A 566 5.08 -10.15 -1.22
C LEU A 566 6.49 -10.40 -0.66
N GLN A 567 7.23 -9.35 -0.32
CA GLN A 567 8.68 -9.43 -0.21
C GLN A 567 9.28 -8.55 0.90
N TYR A 568 10.55 -8.81 1.20
CA TYR A 568 11.43 -7.94 1.95
C TYR A 568 12.29 -7.09 1.00
N ASN A 569 12.35 -5.78 1.28
CA ASN A 569 13.18 -4.83 0.55
C ASN A 569 14.49 -4.58 1.31
N GLY A 570 15.58 -5.17 0.81
CA GLY A 570 16.91 -5.06 1.40
C GLY A 570 17.51 -3.65 1.45
N ASN A 571 17.08 -2.74 0.58
CA ASN A 571 17.54 -1.34 0.60
C ASN A 571 16.96 -0.58 1.80
N THR A 572 15.67 -0.77 2.05
CA THR A 572 14.95 -0.07 3.13
C THR A 572 14.86 -0.87 4.43
N LYS A 573 15.25 -2.15 4.40
CA LYS A 573 15.09 -3.13 5.49
C LYS A 573 13.64 -3.31 5.95
N ARG A 574 12.67 -3.21 5.04
CA ARG A 574 11.22 -3.19 5.34
C ARG A 574 10.48 -4.27 4.55
N TRP A 575 9.35 -4.73 5.08
CA TRP A 575 8.40 -5.53 4.32
C TRP A 575 7.72 -4.65 3.28
N ASN A 576 7.47 -5.19 2.10
CA ASN A 576 6.70 -4.50 1.08
C ASN A 576 5.82 -5.44 0.25
N PHE A 577 4.75 -4.85 -0.30
CA PHE A 577 3.94 -5.47 -1.34
C PHE A 577 4.06 -4.61 -2.60
N THR A 578 4.39 -5.24 -3.72
CA THR A 578 4.76 -4.54 -4.96
C THR A 578 3.99 -5.09 -6.15
N LEU A 579 3.40 -4.20 -6.97
CA LEU A 579 2.76 -4.52 -8.25
C LEU A 579 3.44 -3.72 -9.38
N PRO A 580 3.96 -4.36 -10.45
CA PRO A 580 4.43 -3.65 -11.63
C PRO A 580 3.29 -3.13 -12.49
N ALA A 581 3.42 -1.91 -13.04
CA ALA A 581 2.43 -1.29 -13.91
C ALA A 581 2.27 -1.97 -15.29
N THR A 582 3.28 -2.72 -15.74
CA THR A 582 3.29 -3.44 -17.03
C THR A 582 4.10 -4.73 -16.94
N ASN A 583 3.86 -5.67 -17.85
CA ASN A 583 4.67 -6.90 -17.99
C ASN A 583 5.95 -6.66 -18.83
N SER A 584 6.85 -5.81 -18.34
CA SER A 584 8.08 -5.40 -19.05
C SER A 584 9.30 -5.30 -18.12
N ASP A 585 10.50 -5.31 -18.70
CA ASP A 585 11.77 -5.24 -17.95
C ASP A 585 11.97 -3.92 -17.20
N THR A 586 11.35 -2.85 -17.71
CA THR A 586 11.47 -1.47 -17.19
C THR A 586 10.18 -0.99 -16.52
N ALA A 587 9.28 -1.92 -16.16
CA ALA A 587 8.01 -1.60 -15.53
C ALA A 587 8.22 -0.76 -14.27
N PHE A 588 7.51 0.37 -14.20
CA PHE A 588 7.35 1.10 -12.94
C PHE A 588 6.67 0.19 -11.91
N ARG A 589 7.06 0.31 -10.64
CA ARG A 589 6.60 -0.56 -9.56
C ARG A 589 5.89 0.27 -8.51
N ASP A 590 4.60 0.01 -8.34
CA ASP A 590 3.83 0.54 -7.23
C ASP A 590 4.15 -0.28 -5.99
N VAL A 591 4.59 0.38 -4.91
CA VAL A 591 5.12 -0.27 -3.71
C VAL A 591 4.43 0.30 -2.48
N VAL A 592 3.99 -0.55 -1.56
CA VAL A 592 3.60 -0.17 -0.19
C VAL A 592 4.51 -0.85 0.81
N GLN A 593 4.92 -0.15 1.88
CA GLN A 593 5.95 -0.65 2.81
C GLN A 593 5.52 -0.58 4.27
N SER A 594 6.07 -1.48 5.08
CA SER A 594 5.85 -1.51 6.52
C SER A 594 6.40 -0.27 7.24
N PRO A 595 5.71 0.24 8.28
CA PRO A 595 6.14 1.42 9.04
C PRO A 595 7.35 1.14 9.95
N ALA A 596 7.60 -0.13 10.31
CA ALA A 596 8.81 -0.59 11.00
C ALA A 596 9.71 -1.42 10.07
N ALA A 597 11.00 -1.50 10.42
CA ALA A 597 11.95 -2.39 9.75
C ALA A 597 11.64 -3.87 10.07
N ALA A 598 11.94 -4.77 9.15
CA ALA A 598 11.82 -6.20 9.35
C ALA A 598 12.86 -6.70 10.36
N VAL A 599 12.46 -7.64 11.22
CA VAL A 599 13.31 -8.23 12.25
C VAL A 599 13.62 -9.67 11.86
N ALA A 600 14.90 -10.01 11.68
CA ALA A 600 15.33 -11.37 11.41
C ALA A 600 15.04 -12.29 12.61
N GLY A 601 14.74 -13.56 12.33
CA GLY A 601 14.41 -14.58 13.32
C GLY A 601 12.97 -14.54 13.83
N ARG A 602 12.15 -13.55 13.44
CA ARG A 602 10.76 -13.39 13.86
C ARG A 602 9.78 -13.86 12.78
N TRP A 603 8.81 -14.70 13.17
CA TRP A 603 7.61 -14.95 12.36
C TRP A 603 6.76 -13.68 12.29
N THR A 604 6.38 -13.29 11.08
CA THR A 604 5.57 -12.11 10.77
C THR A 604 4.49 -12.52 9.78
N HIS A 605 3.23 -12.21 10.04
CA HIS A 605 2.16 -12.41 9.08
C HIS A 605 2.12 -11.22 8.12
N LEU A 606 2.22 -11.48 6.82
CA LEU A 606 2.12 -10.44 5.79
C LEU A 606 0.88 -10.68 4.97
N THR A 607 0.10 -9.62 4.71
CA THR A 607 -1.00 -9.67 3.74
C THR A 607 -0.90 -8.52 2.75
N GLY A 608 -0.74 -8.83 1.47
CA GLY A 608 -0.83 -7.88 0.37
C GLY A 608 -2.24 -7.89 -0.21
N VAL A 609 -2.83 -6.71 -0.40
CA VAL A 609 -4.18 -6.55 -0.98
C VAL A 609 -4.10 -5.61 -2.17
N PHE A 610 -4.64 -6.03 -3.31
CA PHE A 610 -4.93 -5.16 -4.44
C PHE A 610 -6.44 -5.05 -4.62
N ASP A 611 -6.94 -3.82 -4.60
CA ASP A 611 -8.34 -3.48 -4.86
C ASP A 611 -8.45 -2.76 -6.21
N ASP A 612 -8.95 -3.47 -7.21
CA ASP A 612 -9.13 -2.98 -8.57
C ASP A 612 -10.27 -1.94 -8.68
N ALA A 613 -11.24 -1.95 -7.76
CA ALA A 613 -12.30 -0.95 -7.74
C ALA A 613 -11.78 0.39 -7.22
N ALA A 614 -10.99 0.35 -6.14
CA ALA A 614 -10.36 1.53 -5.56
C ALA A 614 -9.07 1.95 -6.30
N LYS A 615 -8.53 1.08 -7.17
CA LYS A 615 -7.19 1.21 -7.78
C LYS A 615 -6.11 1.41 -6.71
N GLN A 616 -6.16 0.60 -5.65
CA GLN A 616 -5.29 0.72 -4.48
C GLN A 616 -4.56 -0.58 -4.15
N ILE A 617 -3.31 -0.45 -3.71
CA ILE A 617 -2.53 -1.52 -3.09
C ILE A 617 -2.34 -1.23 -1.61
N ARG A 618 -2.41 -2.27 -0.78
CA ARG A 618 -2.25 -2.20 0.69
C ARG A 618 -1.37 -3.35 1.16
N LEU A 619 -0.67 -3.13 2.26
CA LEU A 619 0.08 -4.16 2.98
C LEU A 619 -0.38 -4.15 4.43
N TYR A 620 -0.58 -5.32 5.01
CA TYR A 620 -0.79 -5.52 6.43
C TYR A 620 0.37 -6.35 7.00
N VAL A 621 0.83 -5.97 8.18
CA VAL A 621 1.92 -6.65 8.91
C VAL A 621 1.39 -7.00 10.29
N ASP A 622 1.33 -8.30 10.59
CA ASP A 622 0.71 -8.84 11.81
C ASP A 622 -0.71 -8.28 12.04
N GLY A 623 -1.50 -8.22 10.96
CA GLY A 623 -2.88 -7.69 10.98
C GLY A 623 -2.98 -6.17 10.88
N VAL A 624 -1.88 -5.43 11.07
CA VAL A 624 -1.90 -3.96 11.11
C VAL A 624 -1.67 -3.34 9.73
N PRO A 625 -2.51 -2.40 9.27
CA PRO A 625 -2.33 -1.74 7.98
C PRO A 625 -1.06 -0.89 7.92
N ALA A 626 -0.37 -0.97 6.79
CA ALA A 626 0.76 -0.13 6.42
C ALA A 626 0.31 1.00 5.47
N THR A 627 1.24 1.61 4.73
CA THR A 627 0.89 2.68 3.79
C THR A 627 0.02 2.17 2.63
N VAL A 628 -0.88 3.01 2.11
CA VAL A 628 -1.71 2.73 0.93
C VAL A 628 -1.18 3.53 -0.26
N ASN A 629 -1.07 2.90 -1.44
CA ASN A 629 -0.69 3.57 -2.69
C ASN A 629 -1.66 3.21 -3.83
N GLY A 630 -1.66 4.01 -4.90
CA GLY A 630 -2.46 3.76 -6.10
C GLY A 630 -1.82 2.73 -7.03
N HIS A 631 -2.64 2.00 -7.77
CA HIS A 631 -2.24 1.12 -8.88
C HIS A 631 -3.33 1.14 -9.96
N THR A 632 -3.12 1.90 -11.03
CA THR A 632 -4.16 2.23 -12.03
C THR A 632 -4.11 1.40 -13.31
N THR A 633 -3.03 0.65 -13.54
CA THR A 633 -2.82 -0.14 -14.77
C THR A 633 -2.54 -1.61 -14.44
N PRO A 634 -3.49 -2.32 -13.82
CA PRO A 634 -3.31 -3.74 -13.52
C PRO A 634 -3.27 -4.57 -14.80
N TRP A 635 -2.56 -5.69 -14.74
CA TRP A 635 -2.45 -6.64 -15.84
C TRP A 635 -2.42 -8.07 -15.30
N GLN A 636 -2.88 -9.02 -16.11
CA GLN A 636 -2.95 -10.42 -15.73
C GLN A 636 -1.60 -11.12 -15.93
N ALA A 637 -0.96 -11.53 -14.84
CA ALA A 637 0.19 -12.41 -14.84
C ALA A 637 -0.26 -13.86 -15.07
N THR A 638 0.04 -14.41 -16.24
CA THR A 638 -0.44 -15.74 -16.68
C THR A 638 0.48 -16.90 -16.29
N GLY A 639 1.64 -16.62 -15.67
CA GLY A 639 2.57 -17.63 -15.20
C GLY A 639 2.22 -18.19 -13.82
N LEU A 640 3.05 -19.13 -13.37
CA LEU A 640 2.83 -19.93 -12.17
C LEU A 640 3.17 -19.15 -10.89
N ALA A 641 2.46 -19.45 -9.81
CA ALA A 641 2.82 -18.95 -8.49
C ALA A 641 4.17 -19.56 -8.04
N GLN A 642 4.97 -18.73 -7.36
CA GLN A 642 6.30 -19.05 -6.86
C GLN A 642 6.32 -18.84 -5.35
N LEU A 643 6.83 -19.82 -4.62
CA LEU A 643 7.19 -19.70 -3.21
C LEU A 643 8.71 -19.57 -3.11
N GLY A 644 9.17 -18.55 -2.40
CA GLY A 644 10.58 -18.31 -2.12
C GLY A 644 11.38 -17.61 -3.23
N ALA A 645 10.73 -17.11 -4.30
CA ALA A 645 11.40 -16.33 -5.34
C ALA A 645 10.41 -15.49 -6.17
N ALA A 646 10.95 -14.65 -7.04
CA ALA A 646 10.17 -13.93 -8.04
C ALA A 646 10.91 -13.76 -9.37
N GLN A 647 10.14 -13.57 -10.44
CA GLN A 647 10.68 -13.36 -11.78
C GLN A 647 10.92 -11.87 -12.03
N VAL A 648 12.13 -11.53 -12.48
CA VAL A 648 12.49 -10.20 -12.98
C VAL A 648 13.37 -10.39 -14.21
N GLN A 649 13.08 -9.66 -15.28
CA GLN A 649 13.84 -9.78 -16.53
C GLN A 649 13.94 -11.22 -17.06
N LYS A 650 12.81 -11.94 -17.01
CA LYS A 650 12.67 -13.35 -17.44
C LYS A 650 13.54 -14.34 -16.66
N ALA A 651 14.14 -13.92 -15.56
CA ALA A 651 14.97 -14.76 -14.69
C ALA A 651 14.39 -14.80 -13.28
N MET A 652 14.49 -15.97 -12.64
CA MET A 652 14.18 -16.11 -11.22
C MET A 652 15.25 -15.41 -10.39
N THR A 653 14.81 -14.59 -9.44
CA THR A 653 15.63 -13.78 -8.55
C THR A 653 14.92 -13.57 -7.21
N ASN A 654 15.46 -12.70 -6.36
CA ASN A 654 14.94 -12.34 -5.05
C ASN A 654 14.70 -13.57 -4.16
N TYR A 655 15.64 -14.52 -4.20
CA TYR A 655 15.52 -15.78 -3.49
C TYR A 655 15.38 -15.56 -1.98
N TRP A 656 14.38 -16.20 -1.40
CA TRP A 656 14.05 -16.12 0.01
C TRP A 656 15.13 -16.80 0.85
N LEU A 657 15.48 -16.17 1.97
CA LEU A 657 16.39 -16.73 2.97
C LEU A 657 15.67 -16.74 4.31
N GLY A 658 15.21 -17.91 4.72
CA GLY A 658 14.39 -18.10 5.90
C GLY A 658 13.18 -18.99 5.61
N SER A 659 12.16 -18.91 6.46
CA SER A 659 11.01 -19.83 6.44
C SER A 659 9.73 -19.14 5.96
N ILE A 660 8.86 -19.90 5.31
CA ILE A 660 7.51 -19.51 4.86
C ILE A 660 6.54 -20.59 5.36
N ASP A 661 5.40 -20.15 5.88
CA ASP A 661 4.33 -20.99 6.44
C ASP A 661 2.96 -20.42 6.04
N ASP A 662 1.94 -21.27 5.95
CA ASP A 662 0.53 -20.94 5.72
C ASP A 662 0.28 -19.88 4.61
N ALA A 663 0.82 -20.13 3.41
CA ALA A 663 0.68 -19.24 2.27
C ALA A 663 -0.70 -19.40 1.61
N ARG A 664 -1.42 -18.29 1.44
CA ARG A 664 -2.79 -18.25 0.90
C ARG A 664 -2.94 -17.19 -0.17
N ILE A 665 -3.71 -17.49 -1.21
CA ILE A 665 -4.08 -16.55 -2.28
C ILE A 665 -5.59 -16.52 -2.42
N TYR A 666 -6.18 -15.33 -2.55
CA TYR A 666 -7.61 -15.09 -2.67
C TYR A 666 -7.90 -14.26 -3.92
N GLN A 667 -8.90 -14.65 -4.72
CA GLN A 667 -9.41 -13.83 -5.83
C GLN A 667 -10.46 -12.81 -5.32
N ARG A 668 -10.12 -12.10 -4.25
CA ARG A 668 -10.94 -11.05 -3.65
C ARG A 668 -10.10 -10.17 -2.73
N VAL A 669 -10.63 -9.01 -2.39
CA VAL A 669 -10.13 -8.20 -1.27
C VAL A 669 -10.45 -8.96 0.03
N LEU A 670 -9.46 -9.13 0.90
CA LEU A 670 -9.71 -9.49 2.29
C LEU A 670 -10.04 -8.23 3.09
N THR A 671 -11.03 -8.32 3.95
CA THR A 671 -11.42 -7.24 4.86
C THR A 671 -10.45 -7.16 6.04
N GLU A 672 -10.42 -6.03 6.74
CA GLU A 672 -9.55 -5.90 7.92
C GLU A 672 -9.85 -6.96 8.98
N PRO A 673 -11.11 -7.27 9.35
CA PRO A 673 -11.40 -8.36 10.28
C PRO A 673 -10.94 -9.75 9.80
N GLU A 674 -11.03 -10.04 8.50
CA GLU A 674 -10.52 -11.31 7.96
C GLU A 674 -8.99 -11.38 8.01
N ILE A 675 -8.30 -10.26 7.73
CA ILE A 675 -6.83 -10.19 7.81
C ILE A 675 -6.38 -10.27 9.27
N ASP A 676 -7.11 -9.64 10.17
CA ASP A 676 -6.94 -9.68 11.62
C ASP A 676 -7.07 -11.12 12.13
N ASP A 677 -8.11 -11.84 11.69
CA ASP A 677 -8.33 -13.26 12.01
C ASP A 677 -7.17 -14.12 11.51
N LEU A 678 -6.70 -13.91 10.28
CA LEU A 678 -5.55 -14.65 9.72
C LEU A 678 -4.23 -14.37 10.47
N ALA A 679 -4.05 -13.15 10.97
CA ALA A 679 -2.86 -12.78 11.75
C ALA A 679 -2.95 -13.24 13.22
N GLY A 680 -4.15 -13.30 13.78
CA GLY A 680 -4.42 -13.64 15.18
C GLY A 680 -4.71 -15.12 15.43
N ARG A 681 -5.02 -15.91 14.38
CA ARG A 681 -5.39 -17.32 14.49
C ARG A 681 -4.44 -18.29 13.76
N PRO A 682 -4.39 -19.54 14.25
CA PRO A 682 -4.93 -19.98 15.55
C PRO A 682 -4.11 -19.45 16.73
N ALA A 683 -4.79 -19.19 17.85
CA ALA A 683 -4.10 -19.02 19.12
C ALA A 683 -3.45 -20.37 19.49
N THR A 684 -2.13 -20.41 19.60
CA THR A 684 -1.35 -21.62 19.87
C THR A 684 -0.98 -21.65 21.34
N GLU A 685 -1.32 -22.73 22.03
CA GLU A 685 -0.93 -22.88 23.44
C GLU A 685 0.57 -23.15 23.55
N GLU A 686 1.26 -22.31 24.30
CA GLU A 686 2.70 -22.34 24.50
C GLU A 686 3.09 -23.01 25.83
N LEU A 687 2.16 -23.05 26.79
CA LEU A 687 2.38 -23.58 28.12
C LEU A 687 1.05 -23.98 28.75
N PHE A 688 1.04 -25.14 29.40
CA PHE A 688 -0.05 -25.55 30.27
C PHE A 688 0.48 -26.30 31.50
N TRP A 689 0.34 -25.71 32.68
CA TRP A 689 0.67 -26.31 33.98
C TRP A 689 -0.60 -26.62 34.79
N PRO A 690 -1.04 -27.89 34.82
CA PRO A 690 -2.16 -28.33 35.67
C PRO A 690 -1.72 -28.62 37.12
N PHE A 691 -0.41 -28.64 37.41
CA PHE A 691 0.16 -28.85 38.75
C PHE A 691 -0.22 -30.16 39.47
N GLU A 692 -0.56 -31.20 38.73
CA GLU A 692 -0.97 -32.52 39.25
C GLU A 692 0.17 -33.34 39.88
N GLU A 693 1.41 -32.85 39.83
CA GLU A 693 2.55 -33.61 40.34
C GLU A 693 2.64 -33.58 41.87
N GLY A 694 2.91 -34.74 42.48
CA GLY A 694 3.10 -34.83 43.93
C GLY A 694 4.42 -34.21 44.44
N SER A 695 5.43 -34.05 43.57
CA SER A 695 6.73 -33.45 43.88
C SER A 695 7.48 -33.02 42.61
N GLY A 696 8.60 -32.30 42.76
CA GLY A 696 9.44 -31.89 41.62
C GLY A 696 8.95 -30.62 40.88
N PRO A 697 9.48 -30.33 39.68
CA PRO A 697 9.07 -29.18 38.88
C PRO A 697 7.62 -29.31 38.39
N ALA A 698 7.00 -28.19 38.00
CA ALA A 698 5.71 -28.21 37.33
C ALA A 698 5.88 -28.72 35.89
N VAL A 699 5.10 -29.74 35.49
CA VAL A 699 5.20 -30.35 34.17
C VAL A 699 4.29 -29.61 33.20
N ASP A 700 4.84 -29.29 32.03
CA ASP A 700 4.10 -28.66 30.93
C ASP A 700 3.42 -29.73 30.06
N VAL A 701 2.09 -29.77 30.12
CA VAL A 701 1.26 -30.71 29.35
C VAL A 701 0.70 -30.08 28.07
N SER A 702 1.18 -28.89 27.66
CA SER A 702 0.93 -28.36 26.31
C SER A 702 1.70 -29.14 25.23
N GLY A 703 2.75 -29.89 25.65
CA GLY A 703 3.70 -30.55 24.77
C GLY A 703 4.97 -29.73 24.51
N ASN A 704 5.06 -28.48 24.97
CA ASN A 704 6.24 -27.63 24.71
C ASN A 704 7.40 -27.81 25.72
N TYR A 705 7.25 -28.71 26.69
CA TYR A 705 8.27 -29.07 27.69
C TYR A 705 8.84 -27.88 28.47
N ARG A 706 8.02 -26.85 28.73
CA ARG A 706 8.42 -25.68 29.52
C ARG A 706 8.24 -25.96 31.02
N LEU A 707 9.21 -26.64 31.64
CA LEU A 707 9.13 -26.95 33.07
C LEU A 707 9.11 -25.70 33.95
N GLY A 708 8.30 -25.74 35.00
CA GLY A 708 8.24 -24.69 36.02
C GLY A 708 9.14 -25.00 37.22
N THR A 709 10.13 -24.16 37.46
CA THR A 709 10.97 -24.27 38.66
C THR A 709 10.27 -23.61 39.85
N LEU A 710 10.01 -24.37 40.91
CA LEU A 710 9.42 -23.87 42.16
C LEU A 710 10.50 -23.19 43.01
N GLY A 711 10.30 -21.92 43.35
CA GLY A 711 11.15 -21.15 44.25
C GLY A 711 10.82 -21.36 45.73
N ALA A 712 11.64 -20.78 46.62
CA ALA A 712 11.35 -20.74 48.06
C ALA A 712 10.02 -20.01 48.34
N GLY A 713 9.24 -20.48 49.33
CA GLY A 713 7.91 -19.94 49.64
C GLY A 713 6.77 -20.50 48.78
N VAL A 714 7.06 -21.50 47.94
CA VAL A 714 6.09 -22.21 47.09
C VAL A 714 5.95 -23.66 47.56
N THR A 715 4.72 -24.13 47.76
CA THR A 715 4.43 -25.50 48.20
C THR A 715 3.31 -26.14 47.39
N ARG A 716 3.26 -27.47 47.32
CA ARG A 716 2.15 -28.20 46.70
C ARG A 716 0.90 -28.10 47.59
N SER A 717 -0.27 -28.03 46.97
CA SER A 717 -1.56 -27.97 47.65
C SER A 717 -2.65 -28.64 46.81
N THR A 718 -3.88 -28.73 47.33
CA THR A 718 -5.05 -29.14 46.54
C THR A 718 -5.50 -27.98 45.64
N GLY A 719 -5.67 -28.23 44.35
CA GLY A 719 -6.16 -27.26 43.37
C GLY A 719 -7.68 -27.14 43.31
N ASP A 720 -8.14 -26.46 42.26
CA ASP A 720 -9.55 -26.33 41.87
C ASP A 720 -9.95 -27.43 40.89
N VAL A 721 -9.03 -27.78 39.99
CA VAL A 721 -9.18 -28.78 38.95
C VAL A 721 -8.20 -29.90 39.24
N GLY A 722 -8.69 -31.14 39.18
CA GLY A 722 -7.86 -32.31 39.50
C GLY A 722 -7.47 -32.39 40.97
N ALA A 723 -6.30 -32.94 41.25
CA ALA A 723 -5.86 -33.26 42.60
C ALA A 723 -4.74 -32.34 43.12
N GLY A 724 -3.98 -31.73 42.21
CA GLY A 724 -2.82 -30.89 42.52
C GLY A 724 -3.09 -29.39 42.34
N GLY A 725 -2.16 -28.57 42.82
CA GLY A 725 -2.21 -27.11 42.79
C GLY A 725 -1.02 -26.54 43.55
N ILE A 726 -0.79 -25.22 43.45
CA ILE A 726 0.37 -24.57 44.08
C ILE A 726 -0.09 -23.51 45.08
N ARG A 727 0.56 -23.48 46.25
CA ARG A 727 0.37 -22.46 47.29
C ARG A 727 1.58 -21.54 47.40
N PHE A 728 1.31 -20.24 47.50
CA PHE A 728 2.26 -19.16 47.72
C PHE A 728 2.05 -18.53 49.10
N ASP A 729 3.12 -18.31 49.84
CA ASP A 729 3.09 -17.79 51.22
C ASP A 729 3.17 -16.24 51.32
N GLY A 730 3.21 -15.53 50.19
CA GLY A 730 3.34 -14.07 50.13
C GLY A 730 4.76 -13.53 50.34
N SER A 731 5.78 -14.38 50.52
CA SER A 731 7.17 -13.94 50.74
C SER A 731 7.94 -13.59 49.46
N GLY A 732 7.36 -13.84 48.27
CA GLY A 732 8.02 -13.61 46.96
C GLY A 732 8.42 -14.87 46.20
N GLY A 733 7.96 -16.04 46.63
CA GLY A 733 8.14 -17.28 45.87
C GLY A 733 7.48 -17.25 44.49
N THR A 734 8.12 -17.88 43.50
CA THR A 734 7.60 -17.97 42.13
C THR A 734 7.69 -19.38 41.59
N VAL A 735 6.82 -19.72 40.63
CA VAL A 735 7.07 -20.80 39.67
C VAL A 735 7.46 -20.16 38.35
N SER A 736 8.64 -20.47 37.82
CA SER A 736 9.17 -19.75 36.65
C SER A 736 9.70 -20.68 35.56
N THR A 737 9.56 -20.27 34.31
CA THR A 737 10.28 -20.85 33.17
C THR A 737 11.73 -20.31 33.12
N THR A 738 12.57 -20.88 32.26
CA THR A 738 13.92 -20.33 31.97
C THR A 738 13.88 -19.15 31.01
N ASP A 739 12.92 -19.14 30.09
CA ASP A 739 12.82 -18.25 28.94
C ASP A 739 11.40 -17.66 28.83
N PRO A 740 11.20 -16.55 28.09
CA PRO A 740 9.86 -16.03 27.81
C PRO A 740 8.98 -17.08 27.12
N VAL A 741 7.68 -17.03 27.42
CA VAL A 741 6.67 -17.94 26.84
C VAL A 741 5.96 -17.26 25.67
N VAL A 742 5.68 -15.96 25.75
CA VAL A 742 4.99 -15.19 24.70
C VAL A 742 5.74 -13.92 24.32
N ARG A 743 5.39 -13.35 23.18
CA ARG A 743 5.82 -12.01 22.75
C ARG A 743 4.78 -10.99 23.20
N THR A 744 5.14 -10.12 24.15
CA THR A 744 4.20 -9.15 24.73
C THR A 744 3.94 -7.94 23.82
N ASP A 745 4.61 -7.85 22.67
CA ASP A 745 4.35 -6.89 21.58
C ASP A 745 3.51 -7.49 20.44
N SER A 746 2.89 -8.65 20.67
CA SER A 746 1.97 -9.32 19.76
C SER A 746 0.75 -9.81 20.52
N GLY A 747 -0.29 -10.30 19.84
CA GLY A 747 -1.47 -10.84 20.52
C GLY A 747 -1.10 -12.07 21.36
N PHE A 748 -1.62 -12.16 22.58
CA PHE A 748 -1.44 -13.31 23.48
C PHE A 748 -2.59 -13.45 24.47
N THR A 749 -2.72 -14.64 25.04
CA THR A 749 -3.71 -14.95 26.08
C THR A 749 -3.03 -15.65 27.25
N VAL A 750 -3.42 -15.32 28.49
CA VAL A 750 -2.98 -16.00 29.70
C VAL A 750 -4.18 -16.33 30.58
N SER A 751 -4.22 -17.52 31.16
CA SER A 751 -5.33 -17.99 32.02
C SER A 751 -4.80 -18.70 33.25
N ALA A 752 -5.46 -18.55 34.39
CA ALA A 752 -5.18 -19.30 35.61
C ALA A 752 -6.42 -19.37 36.51
N ARG A 753 -6.55 -20.46 37.26
CA ARG A 753 -7.46 -20.55 38.41
C ARG A 753 -6.73 -20.06 39.64
N VAL A 754 -7.36 -19.17 40.39
CA VAL A 754 -6.76 -18.50 41.55
C VAL A 754 -7.68 -18.52 42.74
N ARG A 755 -7.08 -18.69 43.92
CA ARG A 755 -7.75 -18.54 45.21
C ARG A 755 -6.93 -17.64 46.10
N LEU A 756 -7.42 -16.42 46.30
CA LEU A 756 -6.75 -15.41 47.10
C LEU A 756 -6.99 -15.65 48.59
N ASP A 757 -5.96 -15.57 49.44
CA ASP A 757 -6.16 -15.76 50.89
C ASP A 757 -6.79 -14.51 51.55
N VAL A 758 -6.42 -13.30 51.07
CA VAL A 758 -6.85 -12.03 51.65
C VAL A 758 -7.03 -10.94 50.58
N THR A 759 -8.05 -10.11 50.72
CA THR A 759 -8.33 -8.93 49.88
C THR A 759 -7.93 -7.64 50.61
N ASP A 760 -6.65 -7.51 50.97
CA ASP A 760 -6.13 -6.30 51.64
C ASP A 760 -5.62 -5.23 50.64
N GLY A 761 -5.01 -4.17 51.15
CA GLY A 761 -4.46 -3.06 50.34
C GLY A 761 -3.22 -3.38 49.51
N THR A 762 -2.73 -4.62 49.49
CA THR A 762 -1.51 -5.03 48.80
C THR A 762 -1.82 -5.59 47.41
N THR A 763 -1.17 -5.06 46.36
CA THR A 763 -1.27 -5.63 45.01
C THR A 763 -0.51 -6.96 44.91
N ARG A 764 -1.12 -7.95 44.25
CA ARG A 764 -0.63 -9.33 44.17
C ARG A 764 -0.75 -9.85 42.75
N THR A 765 0.37 -10.27 42.16
CA THR A 765 0.42 -10.70 40.77
C THR A 765 0.32 -12.22 40.66
N VAL A 766 -0.65 -12.67 39.85
CA VAL A 766 -0.90 -14.09 39.55
C VAL A 766 0.07 -14.55 38.47
N LEU A 767 0.00 -13.94 37.29
CA LEU A 767 0.82 -14.28 36.12
C LEU A 767 1.53 -13.03 35.63
N SER A 768 2.80 -13.19 35.26
CA SER A 768 3.55 -12.15 34.56
C SER A 768 4.65 -12.71 33.67
N GLN A 769 5.21 -11.86 32.82
CA GLN A 769 6.46 -12.17 32.13
C GLN A 769 7.46 -11.04 32.34
N ASN A 770 8.69 -11.39 32.71
CA ASN A 770 9.71 -10.43 33.06
C ASN A 770 10.17 -9.59 31.87
N GLY A 771 10.28 -8.29 32.07
CA GLY A 771 10.95 -7.36 31.16
C GLY A 771 12.29 -6.88 31.70
N PRO A 772 12.93 -5.90 31.04
CA PRO A 772 14.21 -5.35 31.47
C PRO A 772 14.17 -4.65 32.84
N GLN A 773 13.01 -4.08 33.22
CA GLN A 773 12.83 -3.32 34.46
C GLN A 773 11.51 -3.63 35.17
N ALA A 774 10.45 -3.91 34.41
CA ALA A 774 9.13 -4.26 34.91
C ALA A 774 8.53 -5.40 34.09
N SER A 775 7.44 -5.99 34.56
CA SER A 775 6.72 -7.03 33.82
C SER A 775 6.15 -6.50 32.49
N GLY A 776 6.20 -7.34 31.45
CA GLY A 776 5.59 -7.07 30.14
C GLY A 776 4.07 -7.24 30.10
N PHE A 777 3.51 -7.92 31.09
CA PHE A 777 2.09 -7.89 31.44
C PHE A 777 1.95 -8.35 32.89
N GLU A 778 0.82 -8.01 33.51
CA GLU A 778 0.44 -8.55 34.81
C GLU A 778 -1.05 -8.88 34.81
N LEU A 779 -1.37 -10.14 35.14
CA LEU A 779 -2.69 -10.57 35.59
C LEU A 779 -2.66 -10.61 37.11
N ARG A 780 -3.43 -9.75 37.79
CA ARG A 780 -3.19 -9.43 39.20
C ARG A 780 -4.46 -9.04 39.95
N TYR A 781 -4.42 -9.21 41.27
CA TYR A 781 -5.28 -8.51 42.22
C TYR A 781 -4.68 -7.15 42.55
N ARG A 782 -5.48 -6.09 42.47
CA ARG A 782 -5.09 -4.73 42.82
C ARG A 782 -5.57 -4.37 44.22
N GLY A 783 -4.63 -4.05 45.10
CA GLY A 783 -4.94 -3.72 46.49
C GLY A 783 -5.61 -2.37 46.68
N ASP A 784 -5.43 -1.43 45.74
CA ASP A 784 -5.98 -0.07 45.84
C ASP A 784 -7.48 0.01 45.54
N ASN A 785 -8.00 -0.88 44.69
CA ASN A 785 -9.41 -0.94 44.33
C ASN A 785 -10.09 -2.28 44.66
N HIS A 786 -9.34 -3.25 45.18
CA HIS A 786 -9.79 -4.61 45.52
C HIS A 786 -10.36 -5.40 44.33
N LYS A 787 -9.92 -5.11 43.10
CA LYS A 787 -10.41 -5.75 41.87
C LYS A 787 -9.36 -6.67 41.24
N TRP A 788 -9.82 -7.60 40.41
CA TRP A 788 -8.95 -8.31 39.48
C TRP A 788 -8.62 -7.38 38.31
N SER A 789 -7.41 -7.50 37.76
CA SER A 789 -6.98 -6.66 36.66
C SER A 789 -6.03 -7.38 35.73
N PHE A 790 -6.09 -7.01 34.44
CA PHE A 790 -5.09 -7.39 33.45
C PHE A 790 -4.48 -6.12 32.87
N SER A 791 -3.16 -6.11 32.71
CA SER A 791 -2.44 -4.91 32.28
C SER A 791 -1.25 -5.20 31.38
N VAL A 792 -1.00 -4.29 30.43
CA VAL A 792 0.13 -4.33 29.50
C VAL A 792 0.76 -2.93 29.39
N PRO A 793 2.10 -2.79 29.44
CA PRO A 793 2.78 -1.51 29.22
C PRO A 793 2.57 -0.98 27.80
N THR A 794 2.13 0.27 27.65
CA THR A 794 1.92 0.95 26.37
C THR A 794 3.00 1.99 26.05
N GLY A 795 3.97 2.14 26.95
CA GLY A 795 5.08 3.08 26.83
C GLY A 795 6.05 2.92 27.99
N ALA A 796 7.06 3.79 28.08
CA ALA A 796 8.09 3.70 29.13
C ALA A 796 7.53 3.88 30.56
N THR A 797 6.42 4.62 30.69
CA THR A 797 5.78 4.94 31.98
C THR A 797 4.26 4.78 31.96
N THR A 798 3.69 4.30 30.85
CA THR A 798 2.23 4.16 30.67
C THR A 798 1.83 2.70 30.55
N THR A 799 0.66 2.37 31.09
CA THR A 799 0.12 1.01 31.12
C THR A 799 -1.37 1.06 30.83
N ALA A 800 -1.82 0.22 29.90
CA ALA A 800 -3.24 -0.05 29.71
C ALA A 800 -3.69 -1.08 30.75
N VAL A 801 -4.81 -0.82 31.42
CA VAL A 801 -5.34 -1.67 32.49
C VAL A 801 -6.83 -1.85 32.28
N VAL A 802 -7.29 -3.09 32.33
CA VAL A 802 -8.71 -3.44 32.47
C VAL A 802 -8.91 -4.02 33.86
N ASP A 803 -9.89 -3.50 34.60
CA ASP A 803 -10.27 -3.98 35.93
C ASP A 803 -11.60 -4.73 35.83
N SER A 804 -11.80 -5.74 36.68
CA SER A 804 -13.06 -6.47 36.82
C SER A 804 -14.21 -5.55 37.22
N ASP A 805 -15.44 -5.90 36.87
CA ASP A 805 -16.63 -5.16 37.28
C ASP A 805 -16.90 -5.36 38.78
N GLN A 806 -16.71 -6.60 39.25
CA GLN A 806 -16.91 -7.00 40.64
C GLN A 806 -15.61 -6.93 41.47
N LEU A 807 -15.77 -6.81 42.79
CA LEU A 807 -14.67 -6.92 43.74
C LEU A 807 -14.18 -8.37 43.84
N ALA A 808 -12.87 -8.55 44.00
CA ALA A 808 -12.29 -9.86 44.25
C ALA A 808 -12.74 -10.40 45.61
N GLN A 809 -12.91 -11.71 45.71
CA GLN A 809 -13.32 -12.39 46.95
C GLN A 809 -12.19 -13.28 47.47
N ALA A 810 -11.91 -13.18 48.77
CA ALA A 810 -10.95 -14.07 49.42
C ALA A 810 -11.57 -15.46 49.65
N GLY A 811 -10.77 -16.50 49.50
CA GLY A 811 -11.14 -17.89 49.81
C GLY A 811 -12.00 -18.59 48.75
N THR A 812 -12.32 -17.94 47.63
CA THR A 812 -13.04 -18.51 46.49
C THR A 812 -12.09 -18.78 45.33
N TRP A 813 -12.27 -19.91 44.63
CA TRP A 813 -11.61 -20.14 43.35
C TRP A 813 -12.28 -19.28 42.27
N THR A 814 -11.45 -18.66 41.44
CA THR A 814 -11.86 -17.80 40.34
C THR A 814 -10.94 -18.07 39.15
N GLN A 815 -11.49 -18.28 37.95
CA GLN A 815 -10.68 -18.31 36.75
C GLN A 815 -10.48 -16.90 36.24
N LEU A 816 -9.23 -16.51 36.01
CA LEU A 816 -8.87 -15.24 35.40
C LEU A 816 -8.22 -15.49 34.05
N THR A 817 -8.73 -14.83 33.02
CA THR A 817 -8.12 -14.86 31.68
C THR A 817 -7.87 -13.45 31.17
N GLY A 818 -6.61 -13.12 30.92
CA GLY A 818 -6.19 -11.88 30.26
C GLY A 818 -5.97 -12.12 28.77
N VAL A 819 -6.65 -11.35 27.92
CA VAL A 819 -6.47 -11.41 26.46
C VAL A 819 -5.95 -10.07 25.97
N TYR A 820 -4.74 -10.05 25.42
CA TYR A 820 -4.23 -8.92 24.65
C TYR A 820 -4.39 -9.22 23.17
N ASP A 821 -5.26 -8.46 22.52
CA ASP A 821 -5.45 -8.51 21.09
C ASP A 821 -4.69 -7.36 20.45
N HIS A 822 -3.46 -7.63 20.02
CA HIS A 822 -2.64 -6.60 19.36
C HIS A 822 -3.30 -6.11 18.06
N ALA A 823 -3.98 -7.04 17.38
CA ALA A 823 -4.49 -6.86 16.05
C ALA A 823 -5.74 -5.96 16.07
N ALA A 824 -6.69 -6.25 16.98
CA ALA A 824 -7.80 -5.34 17.32
C ALA A 824 -7.42 -4.15 18.24
N GLY A 825 -6.19 -4.10 18.74
CA GLY A 825 -5.65 -3.00 19.55
C GLY A 825 -6.29 -2.82 20.93
N HIS A 826 -6.72 -3.90 21.57
CA HIS A 826 -7.41 -3.84 22.87
C HIS A 826 -7.03 -4.97 23.84
N LEU A 827 -7.18 -4.68 25.13
CA LEU A 827 -7.12 -5.60 26.27
C LEU A 827 -8.53 -6.03 26.68
N ARG A 828 -8.66 -7.29 27.11
CA ARG A 828 -9.85 -7.84 27.76
C ARG A 828 -9.47 -8.64 29.00
N LEU A 829 -10.33 -8.63 30.00
CA LEU A 829 -10.27 -9.50 31.16
C LEU A 829 -11.54 -10.34 31.20
N TYR A 830 -11.37 -11.63 31.47
CA TYR A 830 -12.47 -12.53 31.77
C TYR A 830 -12.32 -13.04 33.21
N VAL A 831 -13.44 -13.06 33.92
CA VAL A 831 -13.58 -13.62 35.26
C VAL A 831 -14.63 -14.72 35.17
N ASP A 832 -14.25 -15.95 35.53
CA ASP A 832 -15.12 -17.13 35.46
C ASP A 832 -15.80 -17.32 34.09
N GLY A 833 -14.99 -17.14 33.02
CA GLY A 833 -15.42 -17.28 31.63
C GLY A 833 -16.24 -16.10 31.07
N GLN A 834 -16.60 -15.11 31.89
CA GLN A 834 -17.37 -13.93 31.48
C GLN A 834 -16.45 -12.72 31.25
N GLN A 835 -16.66 -11.97 30.17
CA GLN A 835 -15.89 -10.74 29.94
C GLN A 835 -16.34 -9.66 30.92
N GLU A 836 -15.39 -9.08 31.66
CA GLU A 836 -15.62 -7.97 32.58
C GLU A 836 -14.78 -6.74 32.18
N GLY A 837 -15.22 -5.54 32.56
CA GLY A 837 -14.47 -4.30 32.34
C GLY A 837 -14.44 -3.79 30.89
N GLY A 838 -15.09 -4.50 29.95
CA GLY A 838 -15.21 -4.11 28.55
C GLY A 838 -13.93 -4.30 27.73
N PHE A 839 -13.78 -3.49 26.68
CA PHE A 839 -12.58 -3.46 25.83
C PHE A 839 -11.76 -2.21 26.16
N VAL A 840 -10.49 -2.39 26.50
CA VAL A 840 -9.59 -1.27 26.82
C VAL A 840 -8.55 -1.09 25.71
N PRO A 841 -8.47 0.07 25.04
CA PRO A 841 -7.45 0.31 24.02
C PRO A 841 -6.02 0.08 24.56
N ALA A 842 -5.23 -0.71 23.85
CA ALA A 842 -3.88 -1.05 24.24
C ALA A 842 -2.99 -1.29 23.01
N GLN A 843 -1.78 -0.72 23.04
CA GLN A 843 -0.74 -0.92 22.03
C GLN A 843 0.60 -1.05 22.74
N SER A 844 1.07 -2.28 22.90
CA SER A 844 2.34 -2.58 23.56
C SER A 844 3.53 -2.11 22.74
N ALA A 845 4.45 -1.38 23.36
CA ALA A 845 5.57 -0.76 22.66
C ALA A 845 6.80 -1.68 22.47
N ALA A 846 6.91 -2.75 23.27
CA ALA A 846 8.09 -3.64 23.26
C ALA A 846 7.79 -5.03 23.86
N THR A 847 8.56 -6.03 23.42
CA THR A 847 8.50 -7.38 24.01
C THR A 847 9.27 -7.45 25.32
N ALA A 848 8.70 -8.14 26.31
CA ALA A 848 9.38 -8.56 27.52
C ALA A 848 10.12 -9.88 27.27
N GLY A 849 11.45 -9.87 27.34
CA GLY A 849 12.30 -11.01 26.95
C GLY A 849 12.75 -11.93 28.10
N GLY A 850 12.26 -11.74 29.31
CA GLY A 850 12.60 -12.55 30.48
C GLY A 850 11.60 -13.67 30.76
N ALA A 851 11.90 -14.48 31.79
CA ALA A 851 11.09 -15.62 32.20
C ALA A 851 9.60 -15.28 32.45
N PHE A 852 8.72 -16.22 32.10
CA PHE A 852 7.34 -16.25 32.57
C PHE A 852 7.30 -16.69 34.03
N ARG A 853 6.44 -16.04 34.83
CA ARG A 853 6.33 -16.23 36.27
C ARG A 853 4.88 -16.41 36.69
N VAL A 854 4.69 -17.35 37.61
CA VAL A 854 3.48 -17.52 38.41
C VAL A 854 3.82 -17.11 39.85
N GLY A 855 3.01 -16.25 40.44
CA GLY A 855 3.07 -15.87 41.85
C GLY A 855 3.83 -14.57 42.17
N ALA A 856 4.39 -13.86 41.18
CA ALA A 856 4.93 -12.51 41.37
C ALA A 856 5.03 -11.73 40.05
N GLY A 857 5.03 -10.41 40.16
CA GLY A 857 5.38 -9.46 39.10
C GLY A 857 6.86 -9.08 39.16
N GLN A 858 7.26 -8.08 38.37
CA GLN A 858 8.61 -7.54 38.37
C GLN A 858 8.57 -6.01 38.42
N GLN A 859 9.41 -5.42 39.27
CA GLN A 859 9.63 -3.99 39.35
C GLN A 859 11.09 -3.70 39.69
N ALA A 860 11.69 -2.69 39.06
CA ALA A 860 13.11 -2.33 39.20
C ALA A 860 14.07 -3.53 39.02
N GLY A 861 13.70 -4.47 38.14
CA GLY A 861 14.50 -5.66 37.84
C GLY A 861 14.30 -6.86 38.80
N GLY A 862 13.64 -6.69 39.95
CA GLY A 862 13.42 -7.75 40.95
C GLY A 862 11.96 -8.22 41.07
N PRO A 863 11.69 -9.36 41.73
CA PRO A 863 10.32 -9.79 42.04
C PRO A 863 9.57 -8.73 42.85
N ALA A 864 8.31 -8.48 42.50
CA ALA A 864 7.44 -7.51 43.15
C ALA A 864 6.00 -8.05 43.26
N THR A 865 5.17 -7.44 44.10
CA THR A 865 3.74 -7.79 44.24
C THR A 865 3.51 -9.30 44.47
N PRO A 866 4.10 -9.89 45.54
CA PRO A 866 4.07 -11.33 45.76
C PRO A 866 2.64 -11.84 45.96
N PHE A 867 2.32 -12.97 45.34
CA PHE A 867 1.03 -13.62 45.51
C PHE A 867 0.94 -14.33 46.86
N LEU A 868 -0.23 -14.25 47.49
CA LEU A 868 -0.56 -14.94 48.73
C LEU A 868 -1.88 -15.67 48.53
N GLY A 869 -1.82 -16.99 48.40
CA GLY A 869 -2.97 -17.81 48.03
C GLY A 869 -2.58 -19.08 47.29
N GLN A 870 -3.54 -19.64 46.55
CA GLN A 870 -3.36 -20.82 45.71
C GLN A 870 -3.58 -20.49 44.24
N ILE A 871 -2.84 -21.16 43.36
CA ILE A 871 -2.94 -21.05 41.90
C ILE A 871 -2.98 -22.46 41.32
N ASP A 872 -3.81 -22.65 40.32
CA ASP A 872 -4.02 -23.89 39.60
C ASP A 872 -4.31 -23.63 38.10
N ASP A 873 -4.25 -24.66 37.26
CA ASP A 873 -4.70 -24.66 35.86
C ASP A 873 -4.17 -23.47 35.03
N VAL A 874 -2.84 -23.34 34.94
CA VAL A 874 -2.18 -22.18 34.30
C VAL A 874 -1.93 -22.45 32.82
N HIS A 875 -2.49 -21.60 31.97
CA HIS A 875 -2.33 -21.67 30.52
C HIS A 875 -1.79 -20.38 29.91
N VAL A 876 -1.05 -20.53 28.80
CA VAL A 876 -0.53 -19.40 28.02
C VAL A 876 -0.62 -19.71 26.53
N TRP A 877 -1.11 -18.77 25.73
CA TRP A 877 -1.18 -18.87 24.27
C TRP A 877 -0.50 -17.68 23.58
N THR A 878 0.17 -17.95 22.46
CA THR A 878 0.37 -16.93 21.43
C THR A 878 -0.95 -16.72 20.68
N GLY A 879 -1.35 -15.49 20.43
CA GLY A 879 -2.65 -15.13 19.84
C GLY A 879 -3.75 -14.83 20.85
N ALA A 880 -4.79 -14.12 20.39
CA ALA A 880 -5.93 -13.74 21.19
C ALA A 880 -7.03 -14.81 21.12
N ARG A 881 -7.44 -15.38 22.27
CA ARG A 881 -8.57 -16.31 22.32
C ARG A 881 -9.90 -15.58 22.33
N THR A 882 -10.90 -16.21 21.72
CA THR A 882 -12.29 -15.72 21.68
C THR A 882 -13.00 -15.95 23.02
N GLY A 883 -14.06 -15.19 23.29
CA GLY A 883 -14.88 -15.37 24.48
C GLY A 883 -15.44 -16.80 24.61
N ASP A 884 -15.91 -17.40 23.52
CA ASP A 884 -16.41 -18.79 23.52
C ASP A 884 -15.33 -19.80 23.90
N GLN A 885 -14.10 -19.60 23.44
CA GLN A 885 -12.96 -20.45 23.80
C GLN A 885 -12.61 -20.33 25.29
N VAL A 886 -12.69 -19.11 25.85
CA VAL A 886 -12.44 -18.87 27.27
C VAL A 886 -13.56 -19.46 28.13
N LEU A 887 -14.82 -19.26 27.74
CA LEU A 887 -15.98 -19.84 28.42
C LEU A 887 -15.98 -21.37 28.35
N SER A 888 -15.56 -21.95 27.23
CA SER A 888 -15.40 -23.40 27.09
C SER A 888 -14.34 -23.97 28.03
N GLU A 889 -13.23 -23.26 28.25
CA GLU A 889 -12.21 -23.66 29.23
C GLU A 889 -12.75 -23.58 30.66
N TYR A 890 -13.50 -22.53 30.98
CA TYR A 890 -14.14 -22.38 32.29
C TYR A 890 -15.08 -23.54 32.60
N GLY A 891 -15.97 -23.88 31.65
CA GLY A 891 -17.02 -24.88 31.85
C GLY A 891 -16.56 -26.33 31.72
N ALA A 892 -15.42 -26.59 31.07
CA ALA A 892 -14.86 -27.91 30.87
C ALA A 892 -13.32 -27.92 31.03
N PRO A 893 -12.81 -27.65 32.24
CA PRO A 893 -11.37 -27.66 32.48
C PRO A 893 -10.81 -29.09 32.33
N VAL A 894 -9.55 -29.18 31.92
CA VAL A 894 -8.88 -30.46 31.63
C VAL A 894 -7.64 -30.64 32.50
N SER A 895 -7.63 -31.58 33.44
CA SER A 895 -6.43 -31.86 34.25
C SER A 895 -5.37 -32.72 33.53
N SER A 896 -5.69 -33.25 32.34
CA SER A 896 -4.75 -34.03 31.54
C SER A 896 -5.07 -33.94 30.05
N ARG A 897 -4.02 -34.07 29.23
CA ARG A 897 -4.15 -34.16 27.77
C ARG A 897 -3.61 -35.50 27.29
N PRO A 898 -4.48 -36.51 27.10
CA PRO A 898 -4.03 -37.79 26.60
C PRO A 898 -3.48 -37.64 25.18
N SER A 899 -2.45 -38.41 24.86
CA SER A 899 -1.89 -38.46 23.51
C SER A 899 -2.96 -38.95 22.52
N ARG A 900 -3.01 -38.33 21.33
CA ARG A 900 -3.81 -38.84 20.19
C ARG A 900 -3.37 -40.24 19.76
N TYR A 901 -2.16 -40.64 20.14
CA TYR A 901 -1.58 -41.95 19.92
C TYR A 901 -1.92 -42.96 21.04
N GLY A 902 -2.78 -42.59 21.99
CA GLY A 902 -3.15 -43.44 23.13
C GLY A 902 -2.04 -43.51 24.20
N ALA A 903 -2.23 -44.36 25.21
CA ALA A 903 -1.29 -44.58 26.31
C ALA A 903 0.03 -45.29 25.93
N GLN A 904 0.32 -45.48 24.64
CA GLN A 904 1.58 -46.10 24.22
C GLN A 904 2.76 -45.14 24.44
N LEU A 905 3.93 -45.70 24.69
CA LEU A 905 5.17 -44.97 24.63
C LEU A 905 5.54 -44.79 23.16
N ALA A 906 5.39 -43.58 22.64
CA ALA A 906 5.62 -43.28 21.25
C ALA A 906 6.89 -42.44 21.08
N ARG A 907 7.64 -42.73 20.01
CA ARG A 907 8.78 -41.95 19.56
C ARG A 907 8.31 -40.99 18.45
N PHE A 908 8.72 -39.75 18.58
CA PHE A 908 8.46 -38.67 17.64
C PHE A 908 9.76 -38.01 17.24
N THR A 909 9.79 -37.46 16.03
CA THR A 909 10.85 -36.56 15.58
C THR A 909 10.23 -35.23 15.17
N ASN A 910 10.89 -34.11 15.44
CA ASN A 910 10.56 -32.86 14.76
C ASN A 910 11.61 -32.53 13.70
N THR A 911 11.33 -31.54 12.87
CA THR A 911 12.21 -31.05 11.82
C THR A 911 13.51 -30.40 12.32
N ASN A 912 13.61 -30.07 13.61
CA ASN A 912 14.86 -29.63 14.23
C ASN A 912 15.78 -30.81 14.63
N GLY A 913 15.38 -32.05 14.32
CA GLY A 913 16.10 -33.27 14.69
C GLY A 913 15.87 -33.70 16.14
N LEU A 914 14.92 -33.06 16.83
CA LEU A 914 14.55 -33.41 18.21
C LEU A 914 13.83 -34.75 18.20
N ARG A 915 14.36 -35.73 18.93
CA ARG A 915 13.69 -37.01 19.13
C ARG A 915 13.04 -37.05 20.49
N ILE A 916 11.73 -37.13 20.51
CA ILE A 916 10.92 -37.05 21.73
C ILE A 916 10.31 -38.43 21.95
N VAL A 917 10.46 -38.97 23.15
CA VAL A 917 9.79 -40.21 23.54
C VAL A 917 8.84 -39.89 24.68
N THR A 918 7.55 -40.08 24.45
CA THR A 918 6.50 -39.72 25.42
C THR A 918 5.25 -40.58 25.22
N ASN A 919 4.48 -40.75 26.29
CA ASN A 919 3.12 -41.28 26.26
C ASN A 919 2.06 -40.17 26.49
N GLY A 920 2.50 -38.91 26.55
CA GLY A 920 1.68 -37.71 26.71
C GLY A 920 1.59 -36.88 25.42
N PRO A 921 1.16 -35.62 25.54
CA PRO A 921 1.06 -34.70 24.40
C PRO A 921 2.46 -34.36 23.87
N VAL A 922 2.54 -34.08 22.58
CA VAL A 922 3.78 -33.74 21.86
C VAL A 922 3.72 -32.30 21.34
N PRO A 923 4.86 -31.61 21.23
CA PRO A 923 4.88 -30.26 20.72
C PRO A 923 4.37 -30.23 19.28
N PRO A 924 3.67 -29.15 18.85
CA PRO A 924 3.29 -28.96 17.46
C PRO A 924 4.49 -29.15 16.50
N GLY A 925 4.25 -29.79 15.35
CA GLY A 925 5.31 -30.13 14.38
C GLY A 925 6.15 -31.36 14.76
N SER A 926 5.73 -32.13 15.77
CA SER A 926 6.29 -33.45 16.07
C SER A 926 5.61 -34.52 15.21
N HIS A 927 6.43 -35.34 14.55
CA HIS A 927 6.01 -36.40 13.65
C HIS A 927 6.21 -37.75 14.31
N TYR A 928 5.15 -38.55 14.34
CA TYR A 928 5.20 -39.90 14.89
C TYR A 928 6.13 -40.79 14.06
N GLU A 929 7.07 -41.46 14.73
CA GLU A 929 8.00 -42.42 14.08
C GLU A 929 7.59 -43.87 14.35
N ALA A 930 7.43 -44.23 15.62
CA ALA A 930 7.20 -45.61 16.03
C ALA A 930 6.63 -45.74 17.45
N SER A 931 6.01 -46.88 17.71
CA SER A 931 5.64 -47.33 19.05
C SER A 931 6.78 -48.09 19.70
N LEU A 932 7.00 -47.85 20.99
CA LEU A 932 7.91 -48.60 21.85
C LEU A 932 7.13 -49.49 22.85
N GLY A 933 5.87 -49.79 22.56
CA GLY A 933 4.98 -50.56 23.43
C GLY A 933 4.26 -49.71 24.47
N VAL A 934 3.62 -50.35 25.44
CA VAL A 934 2.88 -49.68 26.53
C VAL A 934 3.62 -49.88 27.85
N PRO A 935 3.96 -48.81 28.60
CA PRO A 935 4.61 -48.93 29.90
C PRO A 935 3.80 -49.77 30.89
N ALA A 936 4.47 -50.38 31.87
CA ALA A 936 3.80 -51.07 32.96
C ALA A 936 2.99 -50.09 33.83
N PRO A 937 1.86 -50.53 34.41
CA PRO A 937 1.14 -49.74 35.39
C PRO A 937 2.05 -49.30 36.55
N ALA A 938 1.88 -48.05 37.01
CA ALA A 938 2.66 -47.53 38.12
C ALA A 938 2.52 -48.41 39.38
N GLY A 939 3.64 -48.72 40.03
CA GLY A 939 3.68 -49.57 41.23
C GLY A 939 3.73 -51.07 40.95
N THR A 940 3.82 -51.50 39.69
CA THR A 940 3.93 -52.93 39.33
C THR A 940 5.25 -53.51 39.87
N PRO A 941 5.25 -54.66 40.58
CA PRO A 941 6.48 -55.29 41.09
C PRO A 941 7.49 -55.62 39.98
N GLY A 942 8.79 -55.51 40.29
CA GLY A 942 9.87 -55.81 39.34
C GLY A 942 10.02 -54.78 38.22
N THR A 943 9.47 -53.58 38.38
CA THR A 943 9.61 -52.47 37.44
C THR A 943 10.53 -51.37 37.97
N ARG A 944 11.01 -50.52 37.06
CA ARG A 944 11.78 -49.30 37.36
C ARG A 944 11.22 -48.12 36.56
N THR A 945 11.34 -46.91 37.11
CA THR A 945 10.94 -45.69 36.39
C THR A 945 12.02 -45.31 35.37
N ILE A 946 11.58 -44.94 34.17
CA ILE A 946 12.43 -44.37 33.12
C ILE A 946 12.09 -42.90 32.96
N TYR A 947 13.11 -42.06 32.82
CA TYR A 947 12.99 -40.61 32.66
C TYR A 947 13.33 -40.19 31.24
N SER A 948 12.67 -39.13 30.78
CA SER A 948 13.10 -38.36 29.61
C SER A 948 14.12 -37.32 30.08
N CYS A 949 15.22 -37.21 29.35
CA CYS A 949 16.38 -36.44 29.72
C CYS A 949 16.83 -35.58 28.54
N ARG A 950 17.46 -34.45 28.84
CA ARG A 950 17.98 -33.54 27.82
C ARG A 950 19.41 -33.10 28.12
N ASN A 951 20.30 -33.42 27.19
CA ASN A 951 21.65 -32.91 27.15
C ASN A 951 21.69 -31.64 26.28
N ASN A 952 22.09 -30.52 26.88
CA ASN A 952 22.08 -29.19 26.25
C ASN A 952 20.69 -28.83 25.68
N THR A 953 20.62 -28.43 24.41
CA THR A 953 19.37 -27.98 23.74
C THR A 953 18.86 -28.90 22.65
N ARG A 954 19.61 -29.96 22.27
CA ARG A 954 19.34 -30.74 21.06
C ARG A 954 19.26 -32.24 21.24
N ASP A 955 19.81 -32.79 22.31
CA ASP A 955 19.92 -34.24 22.47
C ASP A 955 19.01 -34.74 23.60
N TYR A 956 17.99 -35.49 23.20
CA TYR A 956 16.92 -36.00 24.06
C TYR A 956 17.04 -37.51 24.11
N PHE A 957 16.99 -38.05 25.31
CA PHE A 957 17.20 -39.48 25.53
C PHE A 957 16.40 -39.99 26.70
N LEU A 958 16.26 -41.32 26.75
CA LEU A 958 15.72 -41.99 27.92
C LEU A 958 16.87 -42.47 28.81
N ASP A 959 16.72 -42.28 30.11
CA ASP A 959 17.70 -42.76 31.10
C ASP A 959 17.01 -43.17 32.41
N LEU A 960 17.76 -43.80 33.30
CA LEU A 960 17.35 -44.23 34.63
C LEU A 960 17.37 -43.08 35.64
N ASP A 961 18.28 -42.11 35.47
CA ASP A 961 18.48 -41.00 36.41
C ASP A 961 18.84 -39.66 35.72
N CYS A 962 18.85 -39.63 34.39
CA CYS A 962 19.33 -38.51 33.55
C CYS A 962 20.79 -38.10 33.75
N ALA A 963 21.56 -38.81 34.56
CA ALA A 963 22.90 -38.39 34.98
C ALA A 963 22.93 -36.91 35.42
N ASP A 964 23.96 -36.15 35.01
CA ASP A 964 24.11 -34.71 35.27
C ASP A 964 23.34 -33.81 34.28
N HIS A 965 22.40 -34.38 33.51
CA HIS A 965 21.64 -33.67 32.49
C HIS A 965 20.24 -33.25 32.98
N ALA A 966 19.54 -32.42 32.19
CA ALA A 966 18.23 -31.93 32.57
C ALA A 966 17.19 -33.06 32.54
N ASN A 967 16.55 -33.33 33.68
CA ASN A 967 15.44 -34.27 33.78
C ASN A 967 14.14 -33.60 33.34
N LEU A 968 13.49 -34.18 32.32
CA LEU A 968 12.24 -33.69 31.72
C LEU A 968 10.98 -34.34 32.31
N GLY A 969 11.14 -35.30 33.20
CA GLY A 969 10.05 -36.05 33.84
C GLY A 969 10.07 -37.55 33.50
N ALA A 970 9.29 -38.32 34.25
CA ALA A 970 9.14 -39.76 34.04
C ALA A 970 8.26 -40.07 32.82
N VAL A 971 8.65 -41.04 32.00
CA VAL A 971 7.88 -41.51 30.83
C VAL A 971 7.10 -42.80 31.08
N GLY A 972 7.39 -43.50 32.18
CA GLY A 972 6.67 -44.70 32.59
C GLY A 972 7.52 -45.68 33.40
N GLN A 973 6.92 -46.81 33.78
CA GLN A 973 7.62 -47.90 34.46
C GLN A 973 7.86 -49.08 33.51
N PHE A 974 9.09 -49.58 33.47
CA PHE A 974 9.49 -50.71 32.61
C PHE A 974 9.86 -51.90 33.48
N TRP A 975 9.53 -53.13 33.06
CA TRP A 975 10.02 -54.32 33.74
C TRP A 975 11.53 -54.45 33.57
N ILE A 976 12.22 -54.80 34.66
CA ILE A 976 13.68 -54.97 34.69
C ILE A 976 14.11 -56.16 33.82
N SER A 977 13.30 -57.21 33.80
CA SER A 977 13.45 -58.44 33.00
C SER A 977 12.13 -58.77 32.30
N LYS A 978 12.15 -59.65 31.29
CA LYS A 978 10.94 -60.09 30.59
C LYS A 978 9.94 -60.69 31.60
N PRO A 979 8.72 -60.14 31.76
CA PRO A 979 7.71 -60.69 32.66
C PRO A 979 7.11 -62.00 32.13
N ASP A 980 6.85 -62.95 33.03
CA ASP A 980 6.17 -64.21 32.68
C ASP A 980 4.69 -63.99 32.36
N GLY A 981 4.21 -64.61 31.28
CA GLY A 981 2.80 -64.55 30.87
C GLY A 981 2.32 -63.17 30.36
N VAL A 982 3.21 -62.20 30.20
CA VAL A 982 2.91 -60.87 29.66
C VAL A 982 3.72 -60.63 28.39
N ASP A 983 3.03 -60.47 27.28
CA ASP A 983 3.66 -60.14 26.00
C ASP A 983 4.37 -58.79 26.10
N SER A 984 5.66 -58.82 25.80
CA SER A 984 6.56 -57.71 26.09
C SER A 984 7.66 -57.60 25.06
N VAL A 985 8.06 -56.36 24.79
CA VAL A 985 9.18 -56.01 23.91
C VAL A 985 10.28 -55.31 24.71
N PRO A 986 11.56 -55.59 24.44
CA PRO A 986 12.66 -54.85 25.04
C PRO A 986 12.70 -53.43 24.47
N VAL A 987 13.15 -52.47 25.28
CA VAL A 987 13.43 -51.10 24.85
C VAL A 987 14.88 -50.76 25.19
N TYR A 988 15.65 -50.40 24.17
CA TYR A 988 17.07 -50.09 24.24
C TYR A 988 17.32 -48.60 24.13
N ARG A 989 18.37 -48.11 24.81
CA ARG A 989 18.95 -46.81 24.53
C ARG A 989 19.99 -46.95 23.43
N CYS A 990 19.78 -46.23 22.35
CA CYS A 990 20.59 -46.24 21.14
C CYS A 990 21.26 -44.89 20.93
N TYR A 991 22.47 -44.91 20.40
CA TYR A 991 23.27 -43.72 20.14
C TYR A 991 23.80 -43.72 18.71
N ILE A 992 23.64 -42.58 18.04
CA ILE A 992 24.27 -42.31 16.74
C ILE A 992 25.42 -41.34 17.01
N TYR A 993 26.65 -41.79 16.76
CA TYR A 993 27.88 -41.07 17.09
C TYR A 993 27.86 -39.60 16.60
N ASN A 994 27.96 -38.65 17.53
CA ASN A 994 27.92 -37.19 17.32
C ASN A 994 26.63 -36.65 16.67
N VAL A 995 25.55 -37.43 16.67
CA VAL A 995 24.27 -37.02 16.07
C VAL A 995 23.19 -36.90 17.15
N ALA A 996 22.78 -38.01 17.74
CA ALA A 996 21.67 -38.03 18.71
C ALA A 996 21.55 -39.38 19.40
N HIS A 997 20.93 -39.37 20.58
CA HIS A 997 20.36 -40.55 21.22
C HIS A 997 18.92 -40.80 20.76
N PHE A 998 18.45 -42.05 20.90
CA PHE A 998 17.06 -42.43 20.70
C PHE A 998 16.74 -43.77 21.39
N ALA A 999 15.46 -44.08 21.53
CA ALA A 999 15.00 -45.38 22.03
C ALA A 999 14.48 -46.25 20.89
N SER A 1000 14.78 -47.55 20.94
CA SER A 1000 14.35 -48.53 19.94
C SER A 1000 13.96 -49.86 20.58
N THR A 1001 13.05 -50.59 19.95
CA THR A 1001 12.76 -52.00 20.29
C THR A 1001 13.69 -52.99 19.57
N ASP A 1002 14.54 -52.50 18.68
CA ASP A 1002 15.55 -53.28 17.97
C ASP A 1002 16.91 -53.21 18.67
N ALA A 1003 17.47 -54.38 19.00
CA ALA A 1003 18.79 -54.51 19.62
C ALA A 1003 19.93 -54.03 18.69
N GLY A 1004 19.72 -54.03 17.38
CA GLY A 1004 20.63 -53.46 16.39
C GLY A 1004 20.45 -51.95 16.16
N CYS A 1005 19.61 -51.29 16.96
CA CYS A 1005 19.33 -49.86 16.85
C CYS A 1005 18.93 -49.42 15.43
N GLU A 1006 18.06 -50.20 14.77
CA GLU A 1006 17.53 -49.94 13.42
C GLU A 1006 18.63 -49.77 12.35
N GLU A 1007 19.80 -50.39 12.54
CA GLU A 1007 20.97 -50.25 11.66
C GLU A 1007 21.52 -48.80 11.57
N LYS A 1008 21.06 -47.90 12.46
CA LYS A 1008 21.39 -46.47 12.45
C LYS A 1008 22.43 -46.07 13.50
N GLY A 1009 22.69 -46.91 14.49
CA GLY A 1009 23.56 -46.58 15.62
C GLY A 1009 23.95 -47.79 16.46
N GLU A 1010 24.52 -47.53 17.62
CA GLU A 1010 24.98 -48.55 18.57
C GLU A 1010 24.08 -48.61 19.81
N MET A 1011 23.86 -49.81 20.33
CA MET A 1011 23.14 -50.03 21.59
C MET A 1011 24.07 -49.70 22.76
N GLU A 1012 23.66 -48.76 23.60
CA GLU A 1012 24.37 -48.48 24.85
C GLU A 1012 23.97 -49.49 25.94
N PHE A 1013 22.66 -49.61 26.22
CA PHE A 1013 22.12 -50.62 27.14
C PHE A 1013 20.59 -50.81 27.04
N LEU A 1014 20.09 -51.87 27.68
CA LEU A 1014 18.67 -52.16 27.84
C LEU A 1014 18.04 -51.29 28.94
N LEU A 1015 17.03 -50.49 28.58
CA LEU A 1015 16.24 -49.70 29.55
C LEU A 1015 15.28 -50.60 30.34
N GLY A 1016 14.65 -51.56 29.67
CA GLY A 1016 13.74 -52.53 30.27
C GLY A 1016 12.75 -53.10 29.24
N TYR A 1017 11.63 -53.64 29.71
CA TYR A 1017 10.57 -54.19 28.87
C TYR A 1017 9.26 -53.43 29.05
N THR A 1018 8.54 -53.22 27.95
CA THR A 1018 7.18 -52.66 27.88
C THR A 1018 6.22 -53.73 27.35
N LYS A 1019 4.90 -53.55 27.51
CA LYS A 1019 3.92 -54.47 26.91
C LYS A 1019 3.93 -54.32 25.38
N ALA A 1020 3.82 -55.43 24.67
CA ALA A 1020 3.97 -55.52 23.21
C ALA A 1020 2.72 -55.06 22.43
N TYR A 1021 2.22 -53.85 22.71
CA TYR A 1021 1.02 -53.28 22.08
C TYR A 1021 1.33 -51.94 21.43
N ALA A 1022 0.82 -51.74 20.21
CA ALA A 1022 0.91 -50.47 19.49
C ALA A 1022 -0.49 -49.94 19.19
N GLY A 1023 -0.69 -48.64 19.39
CA GLY A 1023 -1.97 -47.98 19.11
C GLY A 1023 -2.24 -47.94 17.61
N LEU A 1024 -3.37 -48.49 17.19
CA LEU A 1024 -3.91 -48.33 15.84
C LEU A 1024 -4.53 -46.94 15.75
N VAL A 1025 -3.81 -46.01 15.13
CA VAL A 1025 -4.22 -44.61 15.04
C VAL A 1025 -4.84 -44.36 13.68
N ARG A 1026 -6.08 -43.85 13.68
CA ARG A 1026 -6.74 -43.35 12.48
C ARG A 1026 -6.25 -41.94 12.21
N HIS A 1027 -5.84 -41.69 10.98
CA HIS A 1027 -5.41 -40.38 10.52
C HIS A 1027 -6.32 -39.94 9.38
N VAL A 1028 -6.51 -38.63 9.27
CA VAL A 1028 -7.20 -38.00 8.14
C VAL A 1028 -6.18 -37.28 7.28
N ALA A 1029 -6.23 -37.49 5.96
CA ALA A 1029 -5.33 -36.85 5.02
C ALA A 1029 -5.54 -35.33 5.03
N SER A 1030 -4.44 -34.58 5.09
CA SER A 1030 -4.47 -33.11 5.10
C SER A 1030 -4.98 -32.51 3.77
N GLY A 1031 -4.99 -33.29 2.67
CA GLY A 1031 -5.41 -32.86 1.33
C GLY A 1031 -6.79 -33.34 0.86
N TYR A 1032 -7.46 -34.21 1.61
CA TYR A 1032 -8.84 -34.64 1.42
C TYR A 1032 -9.40 -34.93 2.82
N PRO A 1033 -10.19 -34.04 3.44
CA PRO A 1033 -10.69 -34.22 4.81
C PRO A 1033 -11.65 -35.42 4.97
N TYR A 1034 -11.75 -36.27 3.94
CA TYR A 1034 -12.55 -37.46 3.89
C TYR A 1034 -11.73 -38.73 3.61
N ASP A 1035 -10.41 -38.64 3.42
CA ASP A 1035 -9.53 -39.78 3.14
C ASP A 1035 -8.79 -40.18 4.42
N HIS A 1036 -9.05 -41.41 4.88
CA HIS A 1036 -8.58 -41.91 6.16
C HIS A 1036 -7.63 -43.09 6.00
N VAL A 1037 -6.62 -43.12 6.88
CA VAL A 1037 -5.71 -44.26 6.96
C VAL A 1037 -5.44 -44.61 8.42
N SER A 1038 -5.58 -45.89 8.74
CA SER A 1038 -5.26 -46.41 10.07
C SER A 1038 -3.91 -47.12 10.07
N SER A 1039 -3.02 -46.74 10.98
CA SER A 1039 -1.71 -47.38 11.12
C SER A 1039 -1.18 -47.32 12.55
N THR A 1040 -0.26 -48.23 12.86
CA THR A 1040 0.63 -48.17 14.03
C THR A 1040 2.01 -47.61 13.67
N ARG A 1041 2.27 -47.36 12.39
CA ARG A 1041 3.54 -46.86 11.83
C ARG A 1041 3.43 -45.40 11.44
N ALA A 1042 4.57 -44.74 11.27
CA ALA A 1042 4.66 -43.44 10.63
C ALA A 1042 4.06 -43.48 9.21
N LEU A 1043 3.32 -42.42 8.85
CA LEU A 1043 2.72 -42.26 7.54
C LEU A 1043 3.42 -41.12 6.78
N PRO A 1044 3.77 -41.31 5.49
CA PRO A 1044 4.34 -40.23 4.67
C PRO A 1044 3.32 -39.12 4.39
N GLY A 1045 3.77 -37.85 4.31
CA GLY A 1045 2.94 -36.74 3.84
C GLY A 1045 2.00 -36.10 4.87
N GLY A 1046 2.21 -36.34 6.17
CA GLY A 1046 1.58 -35.60 7.27
C GLY A 1046 0.04 -35.68 7.43
N PRO A 1047 -0.65 -36.83 7.27
CA PRO A 1047 -2.02 -36.99 7.75
C PRO A 1047 -2.16 -36.67 9.25
N LYS A 1048 -3.25 -36.00 9.64
CA LYS A 1048 -3.49 -35.60 11.04
C LYS A 1048 -4.07 -36.76 11.84
N PRO A 1049 -3.51 -37.09 13.02
CA PRO A 1049 -4.08 -38.14 13.86
C PRO A 1049 -5.43 -37.70 14.44
N GLU A 1050 -6.49 -38.46 14.16
CA GLU A 1050 -7.81 -38.21 14.73
C GLU A 1050 -7.93 -38.83 16.12
N GLY A 1051 -7.46 -40.07 16.27
CA GLY A 1051 -7.47 -40.81 17.53
C GLY A 1051 -7.14 -42.28 17.35
N THR A 1052 -7.05 -43.01 18.46
CA THR A 1052 -6.78 -44.45 18.47
C THR A 1052 -8.08 -45.27 18.41
N LEU A 1053 -8.15 -46.23 17.49
CA LEU A 1053 -9.23 -47.22 17.39
C LEU A 1053 -9.07 -48.35 18.42
N GLY A 1054 -7.88 -48.50 19.01
CA GLY A 1054 -7.50 -49.55 19.94
C GLY A 1054 -6.04 -49.94 19.73
N TYR A 1055 -5.64 -51.09 20.27
CA TYR A 1055 -4.26 -51.56 20.23
C TYR A 1055 -4.15 -52.89 19.48
N LEU A 1056 -3.18 -52.95 18.56
CA LEU A 1056 -2.72 -54.17 17.90
C LEU A 1056 -1.57 -54.78 18.70
N SER A 1057 -1.43 -56.11 18.62
CA SER A 1057 -0.22 -56.77 19.12
C SER A 1057 0.95 -56.45 18.18
N MET A 1058 2.11 -56.15 18.76
CA MET A 1058 3.36 -55.95 18.02
C MET A 1058 4.00 -57.27 17.59
N THR A 1059 3.58 -58.38 18.20
CA THR A 1059 4.08 -59.73 17.94
C THR A 1059 2.93 -60.67 17.58
N GLU A 1060 3.20 -61.70 16.80
CA GLU A 1060 2.18 -62.68 16.46
C GLU A 1060 1.76 -63.47 17.71
N GLN A 1061 0.45 -63.51 17.98
CA GLN A 1061 -0.14 -64.19 19.12
C GLN A 1061 -1.16 -65.25 18.67
N PRO A 1062 -1.43 -66.29 19.47
CA PRO A 1062 -2.48 -67.25 19.16
C PRO A 1062 -3.83 -66.57 18.89
N GLY A 1063 -4.45 -66.90 17.75
CA GLY A 1063 -5.74 -66.33 17.33
C GLY A 1063 -5.66 -64.95 16.67
N THR A 1064 -4.46 -64.45 16.37
CA THR A 1064 -4.27 -63.19 15.64
C THR A 1064 -3.95 -63.41 14.15
N THR A 1065 -4.22 -62.39 13.34
CA THR A 1065 -3.81 -62.30 11.93
C THR A 1065 -3.15 -60.94 11.68
N ALA A 1066 -2.34 -60.83 10.62
CA ALA A 1066 -1.66 -59.58 10.28
C ALA A 1066 -2.66 -58.51 9.82
N TRP A 1067 -2.51 -57.29 10.35
CA TRP A 1067 -3.16 -56.09 9.82
C TRP A 1067 -2.31 -55.53 8.69
N MET A 1068 -2.83 -55.57 7.48
CA MET A 1068 -2.15 -55.14 6.26
C MET A 1068 -2.59 -53.74 5.85
N GLN A 1069 -1.63 -52.92 5.43
CA GLN A 1069 -1.88 -51.67 4.72
C GLN A 1069 -1.71 -51.87 3.22
N CYS A 1070 -2.72 -51.46 2.47
CA CYS A 1070 -2.86 -51.74 1.04
C CYS A 1070 -3.16 -50.45 0.28
N THR A 1071 -2.85 -50.38 -1.01
CA THR A 1071 -3.22 -49.24 -1.86
C THR A 1071 -3.84 -49.66 -3.20
N THR A 1072 -4.83 -48.88 -3.64
CA THR A 1072 -5.40 -48.93 -4.99
C THR A 1072 -5.37 -47.53 -5.61
N GLY A 1073 -4.44 -47.29 -6.54
CA GLY A 1073 -4.27 -45.97 -7.14
C GLY A 1073 -3.70 -44.99 -6.12
N ALA A 1074 -4.48 -43.96 -5.75
CA ALA A 1074 -4.10 -42.98 -4.73
C ALA A 1074 -4.68 -43.29 -3.33
N ASP A 1075 -5.61 -44.24 -3.23
CA ASP A 1075 -6.34 -44.59 -2.01
C ASP A 1075 -5.59 -45.64 -1.19
N VAL A 1076 -5.60 -45.51 0.14
CA VAL A 1076 -4.91 -46.39 1.09
C VAL A 1076 -5.93 -46.99 2.05
N PHE A 1077 -5.97 -48.32 2.17
CA PHE A 1077 -6.97 -49.01 2.97
C PHE A 1077 -6.38 -50.17 3.78
N SER A 1078 -7.09 -50.56 4.84
CA SER A 1078 -6.72 -51.64 5.74
C SER A 1078 -7.28 -52.99 5.30
N SER A 1079 -6.52 -54.08 5.43
CA SER A 1079 -6.97 -55.44 5.12
C SER A 1079 -6.40 -56.47 6.12
N VAL A 1080 -7.03 -57.63 6.20
CA VAL A 1080 -6.48 -58.82 6.90
C VAL A 1080 -6.05 -59.92 5.92
N ASP A 1081 -6.12 -59.66 4.61
CA ASP A 1081 -5.56 -60.52 3.58
C ASP A 1081 -4.07 -60.16 3.36
N PRO A 1082 -3.13 -61.10 3.59
CA PRO A 1082 -1.70 -60.89 3.34
C PRO A 1082 -1.38 -60.46 1.89
N ALA A 1083 -2.24 -60.78 0.92
CA ALA A 1083 -2.10 -60.37 -0.48
C ALA A 1083 -2.82 -59.05 -0.80
N CYS A 1084 -3.27 -58.30 0.21
CA CYS A 1084 -3.96 -57.03 0.05
C CYS A 1084 -5.16 -57.08 -0.91
N GLU A 1085 -5.91 -58.20 -0.92
CA GLU A 1085 -7.07 -58.39 -1.81
C GLU A 1085 -6.70 -58.28 -3.31
N GLY A 1086 -5.48 -58.67 -3.65
CA GLY A 1086 -4.93 -58.56 -5.01
C GLY A 1086 -4.46 -57.14 -5.39
N LYS A 1087 -4.36 -56.23 -4.41
CA LYS A 1087 -3.85 -54.87 -4.56
C LYS A 1087 -2.40 -54.75 -4.08
N THR A 1088 -1.84 -53.55 -4.17
CA THR A 1088 -0.44 -53.31 -3.79
C THR A 1088 -0.30 -53.32 -2.27
N VAL A 1089 0.60 -54.16 -1.76
CA VAL A 1089 0.97 -54.23 -0.34
C VAL A 1089 1.93 -53.08 -0.01
N ILE A 1090 1.60 -52.29 1.02
CA ILE A 1090 2.49 -51.28 1.60
C ILE A 1090 3.30 -51.90 2.74
N GLY A 1091 2.65 -52.66 3.62
CA GLY A 1091 3.28 -53.31 4.78
C GLY A 1091 2.27 -53.80 5.81
N SER A 1092 2.75 -54.30 6.96
CA SER A 1092 1.91 -54.76 8.08
C SER A 1092 1.98 -53.81 9.29
N SER A 1093 0.86 -53.47 9.91
CA SER A 1093 0.82 -52.59 11.09
C SER A 1093 0.72 -53.35 12.42
N GLY A 1094 0.96 -54.66 12.43
CA GLY A 1094 0.89 -55.51 13.61
C GLY A 1094 -0.16 -56.61 13.44
N TYR A 1095 -0.68 -57.12 14.56
CA TYR A 1095 -1.57 -58.28 14.58
C TYR A 1095 -2.88 -57.95 15.30
N VAL A 1096 -4.00 -58.26 14.64
CA VAL A 1096 -5.38 -58.10 15.12
C VAL A 1096 -5.95 -59.45 15.51
N TRP A 1097 -6.79 -59.52 16.56
CA TRP A 1097 -7.42 -60.77 16.94
C TRP A 1097 -8.60 -61.09 16.01
N THR A 1098 -8.71 -62.35 15.61
CA THR A 1098 -9.83 -62.81 14.76
C THR A 1098 -11.13 -62.98 15.55
N GLU A 1099 -11.02 -63.24 16.86
CA GLU A 1099 -12.11 -63.37 17.83
C GLU A 1099 -11.77 -62.58 19.10
N PRO A 1100 -12.75 -62.17 19.93
CA PRO A 1100 -12.47 -61.43 21.17
C PRO A 1100 -11.52 -62.21 22.10
N PRO A 1101 -10.34 -61.68 22.45
CA PRO A 1101 -9.42 -62.34 23.38
C PRO A 1101 -10.04 -62.46 24.80
N ALA A 1102 -10.09 -63.66 25.35
CA ALA A 1102 -10.82 -63.96 26.60
C ALA A 1102 -10.32 -63.22 27.85
N ALA A 1103 -9.03 -62.85 27.89
CA ALA A 1103 -8.39 -62.20 29.05
C ALA A 1103 -8.26 -60.68 28.93
N LEU A 1104 -8.69 -60.09 27.81
CA LEU A 1104 -8.47 -58.67 27.51
C LEU A 1104 -9.77 -58.00 27.07
N THR A 1105 -9.98 -56.76 27.53
CA THR A 1105 -11.09 -55.96 27.02
C THR A 1105 -10.77 -55.55 25.58
N SER A 1106 -11.61 -55.99 24.64
CA SER A 1106 -11.44 -55.76 23.21
C SER A 1106 -12.71 -55.17 22.58
N ARG A 1107 -12.56 -54.61 21.38
CA ARG A 1107 -13.67 -54.11 20.54
C ARG A 1107 -13.43 -54.49 19.09
N GLN A 1108 -14.51 -54.68 18.33
CA GLN A 1108 -14.43 -54.98 16.91
C GLN A 1108 -14.11 -53.72 16.09
N VAL A 1109 -13.36 -53.89 15.01
CA VAL A 1109 -13.07 -52.85 14.02
C VAL A 1109 -13.67 -53.27 12.68
N PHE A 1110 -14.25 -52.30 11.97
CA PHE A 1110 -14.89 -52.46 10.69
C PHE A 1110 -14.19 -51.58 9.65
N ARG A 1111 -14.07 -52.10 8.43
CA ARG A 1111 -13.83 -51.28 7.25
C ARG A 1111 -15.16 -50.78 6.73
N CYS A 1112 -15.23 -49.49 6.50
CA CYS A 1112 -16.42 -48.75 6.14
C CYS A 1112 -16.22 -48.09 4.77
N LEU A 1113 -17.30 -47.97 4.00
CA LEU A 1113 -17.35 -47.27 2.72
C LEU A 1113 -18.24 -46.03 2.85
N ALA A 1114 -17.65 -44.86 2.70
CA ALA A 1114 -18.37 -43.59 2.72
C ALA A 1114 -19.14 -43.36 1.40
N GLY A 1115 -20.20 -42.55 1.46
CA GLY A 1115 -21.06 -42.24 0.29
C GLY A 1115 -20.35 -41.57 -0.91
N TRP A 1116 -19.13 -41.08 -0.73
CA TRP A 1116 -18.24 -40.54 -1.77
C TRP A 1116 -17.14 -41.52 -2.20
N ASN A 1117 -17.31 -42.81 -1.91
CA ASN A 1117 -16.47 -43.93 -2.35
C ASN A 1117 -15.04 -43.92 -1.78
N GLU A 1118 -14.92 -43.64 -0.49
CA GLU A 1118 -13.69 -43.73 0.30
C GLU A 1118 -13.81 -44.83 1.38
N LEU A 1119 -12.68 -45.50 1.66
CA LEU A 1119 -12.59 -46.56 2.66
C LEU A 1119 -11.93 -46.02 3.94
N PHE A 1120 -12.61 -46.18 5.07
CA PHE A 1120 -12.07 -45.83 6.38
C PHE A 1120 -12.33 -46.92 7.41
N ASP A 1121 -11.61 -46.89 8.53
CA ASP A 1121 -11.84 -47.84 9.63
C ASP A 1121 -12.61 -47.18 10.78
N SER A 1122 -13.56 -47.92 11.36
CA SER A 1122 -14.34 -47.46 12.51
C SER A 1122 -14.55 -48.58 13.53
N THR A 1123 -14.83 -48.16 14.78
CA THR A 1123 -15.28 -49.07 15.85
C THR A 1123 -16.79 -49.01 16.06
N ASP A 1124 -17.49 -48.13 15.33
CA ASP A 1124 -18.95 -48.10 15.29
C ASP A 1124 -19.47 -49.23 14.38
N PRO A 1125 -20.29 -50.17 14.88
CA PRO A 1125 -20.89 -51.21 14.05
C PRO A 1125 -21.79 -50.68 12.93
N ASN A 1126 -22.22 -49.41 12.99
CA ASN A 1126 -22.96 -48.73 11.93
C ASN A 1126 -22.08 -47.83 11.06
N CYS A 1127 -20.75 -47.96 11.15
CA CYS A 1127 -19.79 -47.19 10.35
C CYS A 1127 -20.04 -45.68 10.40
N GLU A 1128 -20.38 -45.11 11.56
CA GLU A 1128 -20.64 -43.66 11.73
C GLU A 1128 -21.77 -43.16 10.81
N GLY A 1129 -22.73 -44.03 10.50
CA GLY A 1129 -23.84 -43.77 9.58
C GLY A 1129 -23.53 -44.05 8.11
N GLN A 1130 -22.37 -44.62 7.79
CA GLN A 1130 -21.96 -45.05 6.45
C GLN A 1130 -22.19 -46.55 6.22
N THR A 1131 -21.71 -47.08 5.09
CA THR A 1131 -21.90 -48.49 4.73
C THR A 1131 -20.77 -49.34 5.29
N VAL A 1132 -21.10 -50.46 5.93
CA VAL A 1132 -20.10 -51.47 6.34
C VAL A 1132 -19.63 -52.24 5.10
N ASP A 1133 -18.32 -52.22 4.82
CA ASP A 1133 -17.72 -53.11 3.82
C ASP A 1133 -17.49 -54.50 4.43
N ARG A 1134 -16.74 -54.57 5.53
CA ARG A 1134 -16.49 -55.84 6.27
C ARG A 1134 -15.93 -55.63 7.68
N PRO A 1135 -16.05 -56.61 8.59
CA PRO A 1135 -15.27 -56.64 9.82
C PRO A 1135 -13.79 -56.96 9.54
N LEU A 1136 -12.88 -56.33 10.29
CA LEU A 1136 -11.43 -56.54 10.21
C LEU A 1136 -10.85 -57.29 11.42
N GLY A 1137 -11.62 -57.46 12.51
CA GLY A 1137 -11.20 -58.20 13.70
C GLY A 1137 -11.37 -57.39 14.99
N TYR A 1138 -10.68 -57.79 16.05
CA TYR A 1138 -10.77 -57.20 17.39
C TYR A 1138 -9.45 -56.59 17.83
N VAL A 1139 -9.52 -55.36 18.33
CA VAL A 1139 -8.40 -54.61 18.93
C VAL A 1139 -8.58 -54.50 20.44
N VAL A 1140 -7.48 -54.47 21.19
CA VAL A 1140 -7.51 -54.31 22.64
C VAL A 1140 -7.79 -52.85 23.00
N VAL A 1141 -8.54 -52.59 24.07
CA VAL A 1141 -8.91 -51.23 24.52
C VAL A 1141 -8.01 -50.72 25.64
N LYS A 1142 -7.61 -51.61 26.55
CA LYS A 1142 -6.75 -51.31 27.69
C LYS A 1142 -5.70 -52.42 27.84
N PRO A 1143 -4.52 -52.25 27.23
CA PRO A 1143 -3.47 -53.26 27.20
C PRO A 1143 -2.75 -53.47 28.54
#